data_AF-A0A2N7NFU6-F1
#
_entry.id   AF-A0A2N7NFU6-F1
#
_cell.length_a   1.000
_cell.length_b   1.000
_cell.length_c   1.000
_cell.angle_alpha   90.00
_cell.angle_beta   90.00
_cell.angle_gamma   90.00
#
_symmetry.space_group_name_H-M   'P 1'
#
loop_
_entity.id
_entity.type
_entity.pdbx_description
1 polymer ?
#
loop_
_entity_poly.entity_id
_entity_poly.type
_entity_poly.pdbx_seq_one_letter_code
_entity_poly.pdbx_strand_id
1 'polypeptide(L)'
;MALLHKPSLLAVAIGSLLTTSAHADLFISQYVEGGSYNKAVEIANNGDSSINLDGYSLAKSANGNGSWGATLPLDGHVLAPGEVLVVAHSSASDEIKAQADIINASIANHNGDDPLAILNSDGSVHDVVGLMGDVDWGKDVTLVRATQTPSATFDASQWVSLPKDSIEGLGSLDSVELPEAFTCTQDGSDPVFTTIQEIQGEGATSPFIDGYPYITDDEYFVKGVVSAVTTGLTKGFYLQALEDDFNSSTSEGLFIHTNQSSSDLTAGDVVCVKGKVQEYYSHTQLKVENNQWLKQGEQQAPQATAIEVLDSDENFAATLERYEGMLVKTTEALDMRVTRTFGYDYAGRRNNMVLAHERINMQPNQLFAAGSDEAKQQTEDNADRRLFVETDQKAADGQVPFYPDFGRTDIDQDGSTEDYIRIDDTIVGLEGVLTYSYGEYRLITTNQISAENFLRNDPRTDKPDMDEGDLRIATFNVLNYFNSPFGGDANQHGNNRGANTITEFEMQQEKIVNAILRLDADIIGLMEIENNGFGEGSAIQQLVNQLNDRIERKKDRYTFVAVDSNEDGVTDEMDSIGTDVITTGVIYRKKVVKLKDSRVIAMPSQQAPEVLDDSGKVIEDGKNYQRDSLAPTFKVKGTKEKLTVAINHFKSKGSKCWEDAAPVEQGGQGGVDADKQGSCENFRVAAAVALGEALDGIKGHKVILGDMNSYGMEDPMLVLTDYSEEKYGKQIKAARNTYIDGVEQFGDNGAVITKNYGYINAVAQKHPDSWSYSYNDEVGALDHLLISDSLKDMVVDATDWHINGGESKLLDYNEEFKGDLPKYQDHFRSSDHDPAVLELKVGGSFGLGALMSLFGLAMWRRRK
;
A
#
# COMPACT_ATOMS: atom_id res chain seq x y z
N MET A 1 -95.92 -2.39 19.62
CA MET A 1 -94.55 -1.85 19.57
C MET A 1 -93.88 -2.40 18.33
N ALA A 2 -93.44 -1.52 17.43
CA ALA A 2 -92.35 -1.60 16.43
C ALA A 2 -91.86 -2.99 15.95
N LEU A 3 -91.51 -3.26 14.70
CA LEU A 3 -91.54 -2.60 13.38
C LEU A 3 -91.12 -3.70 12.37
N LEU A 4 -91.33 -3.46 11.07
CA LEU A 4 -91.11 -4.35 9.92
C LEU A 4 -89.76 -5.10 9.89
N HIS A 5 -89.68 -6.23 9.16
CA HIS A 5 -88.83 -6.42 7.95
C HIS A 5 -89.23 -7.71 7.18
N LYS A 6 -89.42 -7.56 5.85
CA LYS A 6 -89.74 -8.63 4.87
C LYS A 6 -88.46 -9.29 4.35
N PRO A 7 -88.51 -10.57 3.91
CA PRO A 7 -87.36 -11.26 3.33
C PRO A 7 -87.17 -10.87 1.86
N SER A 8 -85.92 -10.62 1.46
CA SER A 8 -85.51 -10.37 0.08
C SER A 8 -84.69 -11.53 -0.44
N LEU A 9 -84.94 -11.89 -1.70
CA LEU A 9 -84.22 -12.88 -2.50
C LEU A 9 -82.70 -12.77 -2.38
N LEU A 10 -82.04 -13.90 -2.11
CA LEU A 10 -80.59 -14.05 -2.29
C LEU A 10 -80.32 -15.38 -3.02
N ALA A 11 -80.59 -15.40 -4.32
CA ALA A 11 -80.12 -16.42 -5.24
C ALA A 11 -80.32 -15.98 -6.71
N VAL A 12 -79.66 -14.90 -7.15
CA VAL A 12 -79.14 -14.70 -8.52
C VAL A 12 -78.01 -13.68 -8.43
N ALA A 13 -76.77 -14.14 -8.25
CA ALA A 13 -75.55 -13.40 -8.52
C ALA A 13 -74.42 -14.41 -8.74
N ILE A 14 -74.62 -15.29 -9.71
CA ILE A 14 -73.55 -16.05 -10.36
C ILE A 14 -73.46 -15.48 -11.76
N GLY A 15 -72.31 -14.87 -12.08
CA GLY A 15 -72.02 -14.28 -13.37
C GLY A 15 -71.79 -12.78 -13.26
N SER A 16 -70.58 -12.35 -13.65
CA SER A 16 -70.03 -10.98 -13.62
C SER A 16 -69.32 -10.63 -12.32
N LEU A 17 -68.07 -10.15 -12.44
CA LEU A 17 -67.13 -9.74 -11.38
C LEU A 17 -66.11 -10.80 -10.96
N LEU A 18 -65.32 -11.27 -11.94
CA LEU A 18 -63.86 -11.46 -11.83
C LEU A 18 -63.34 -11.52 -13.27
N THR A 19 -63.41 -10.38 -13.96
CA THR A 19 -62.51 -10.12 -15.09
C THR A 19 -61.33 -9.38 -14.49
N THR A 20 -60.22 -10.08 -14.25
CA THR A 20 -58.92 -9.41 -14.21
C THR A 20 -58.79 -8.73 -15.57
N SER A 21 -58.86 -7.40 -15.61
CA SER A 21 -58.39 -6.67 -16.78
C SER A 21 -56.90 -6.98 -16.89
N ALA A 22 -56.55 -7.88 -17.82
CA ALA A 22 -55.19 -7.97 -18.32
C ALA A 22 -54.91 -6.59 -18.94
N HIS A 23 -54.14 -5.78 -18.26
CA HIS A 23 -53.64 -4.55 -18.84
C HIS A 23 -52.46 -4.92 -19.74
N ALA A 24 -52.40 -4.29 -20.90
CA ALA A 24 -51.24 -4.36 -21.77
C ALA A 24 -50.06 -3.69 -21.07
N ASP A 25 -48.96 -4.41 -20.87
CA ASP A 25 -47.80 -3.89 -20.15
C ASP A 25 -46.57 -3.84 -21.08
N LEU A 26 -45.93 -2.67 -21.12
CA LEU A 26 -44.73 -2.40 -21.90
C LEU A 26 -43.50 -2.75 -21.05
N PHE A 27 -42.55 -3.52 -21.56
CA PHE A 27 -41.37 -3.90 -20.76
C PHE A 27 -40.17 -4.20 -21.66
N ILE A 28 -38.99 -4.24 -21.07
CA ILE A 28 -37.74 -4.64 -21.72
C ILE A 28 -37.71 -6.18 -21.73
N SER A 29 -37.79 -6.77 -22.92
CA SER A 29 -37.82 -8.23 -23.11
C SER A 29 -36.42 -8.81 -23.32
N GLN A 30 -35.48 -8.05 -23.88
CA GLN A 30 -34.12 -8.54 -24.12
C GLN A 30 -33.06 -7.43 -24.02
N TYR A 31 -31.90 -7.79 -23.49
CA TYR A 31 -30.69 -6.97 -23.42
C TYR A 31 -29.52 -7.78 -23.98
N VAL A 32 -28.90 -7.32 -25.05
CA VAL A 32 -27.78 -8.00 -25.72
C VAL A 32 -26.50 -7.24 -25.43
N GLU A 33 -25.57 -7.85 -24.69
CA GLU A 33 -24.24 -7.34 -24.39
C GLU A 33 -23.17 -8.30 -24.92
N GLY A 34 -22.92 -8.22 -26.23
CA GLY A 34 -21.98 -9.09 -26.96
C GLY A 34 -20.57 -8.51 -27.10
N GLY A 35 -19.73 -9.15 -27.91
CA GLY A 35 -18.38 -8.67 -28.22
C GLY A 35 -18.37 -7.34 -28.98
N SER A 36 -17.43 -6.46 -28.64
CA SER A 36 -17.27 -5.14 -29.26
C SER A 36 -18.56 -4.31 -29.26
N TYR A 37 -19.24 -4.21 -30.40
CA TYR A 37 -20.43 -3.38 -30.61
C TYR A 37 -21.69 -4.20 -30.90
N ASN A 38 -21.68 -5.52 -30.66
CA ASN A 38 -22.87 -6.36 -30.72
C ASN A 38 -23.80 -6.04 -29.53
N LYS A 39 -24.50 -4.91 -29.64
CA LYS A 39 -25.35 -4.33 -28.59
C LYS A 39 -26.74 -4.09 -29.13
N ALA A 40 -27.74 -4.56 -28.39
CA ALA A 40 -29.15 -4.29 -28.66
C ALA A 40 -29.97 -4.33 -27.38
N VAL A 41 -31.14 -3.70 -27.42
CA VAL A 41 -32.18 -3.79 -26.39
C VAL A 41 -33.53 -3.90 -27.07
N GLU A 42 -34.38 -4.78 -26.57
CA GLU A 42 -35.71 -5.06 -27.09
C GLU A 42 -36.77 -4.64 -26.07
N ILE A 43 -37.79 -3.93 -26.55
CA ILE A 43 -38.97 -3.53 -25.79
C ILE A 43 -40.16 -4.27 -26.37
N ALA A 44 -41.00 -4.86 -25.53
CA ALA A 44 -42.14 -5.66 -25.96
C ALA A 44 -43.47 -5.19 -25.39
N ASN A 45 -44.53 -5.47 -26.13
CA ASN A 45 -45.91 -5.39 -25.66
C ASN A 45 -46.49 -6.81 -25.50
N ASN A 46 -46.63 -7.28 -24.25
CA ASN A 46 -47.27 -8.58 -23.96
C ASN A 46 -48.79 -8.50 -23.77
N GLY A 47 -49.37 -7.32 -23.99
CA GLY A 47 -50.80 -7.09 -23.81
C GLY A 47 -51.67 -7.70 -24.89
N ASP A 48 -52.98 -7.61 -24.69
CA ASP A 48 -54.00 -8.00 -25.66
C ASP A 48 -54.47 -6.85 -26.59
N SER A 49 -53.88 -5.66 -26.42
CA SER A 49 -54.16 -4.47 -27.23
C SER A 49 -52.89 -3.71 -27.61
N SER A 50 -52.96 -2.90 -28.68
CA SER A 50 -51.83 -2.10 -29.13
C SER A 50 -51.49 -0.99 -28.13
N ILE A 51 -50.20 -0.76 -27.87
CA ILE A 51 -49.69 0.33 -27.02
C ILE A 51 -49.06 1.40 -27.92
N ASN A 52 -49.47 2.67 -27.74
CA ASN A 52 -48.76 3.82 -28.31
C ASN A 52 -47.65 4.26 -27.35
N LEU A 53 -46.42 4.39 -27.85
CA LEU A 53 -45.24 4.73 -27.06
C LEU A 53 -45.03 6.26 -26.91
N ASP A 54 -45.95 7.09 -27.40
CA ASP A 54 -45.92 8.55 -27.19
C ASP A 54 -45.78 8.90 -25.69
N GLY A 55 -44.79 9.72 -25.36
CA GLY A 55 -44.46 10.10 -23.98
C GLY A 55 -43.62 9.09 -23.20
N TYR A 56 -43.28 7.93 -23.76
CA TYR A 56 -42.24 7.04 -23.22
C TYR A 56 -40.87 7.38 -23.80
N SER A 57 -39.82 7.11 -23.03
CA SER A 57 -38.44 7.17 -23.53
C SER A 57 -37.61 6.01 -23.02
N LEU A 58 -36.67 5.54 -23.83
CA LEU A 58 -35.65 4.58 -23.42
C LEU A 58 -34.41 5.36 -22.97
N ALA A 59 -33.91 5.08 -21.78
CA ALA A 59 -32.83 5.82 -21.15
C ALA A 59 -31.68 4.91 -20.73
N LYS A 60 -30.45 5.40 -20.77
CA LYS A 60 -29.23 4.74 -20.29
C LYS A 60 -28.54 5.57 -19.22
N SER A 61 -28.11 4.94 -18.13
CA SER A 61 -27.17 5.54 -17.18
C SER A 61 -25.76 5.08 -17.50
N ALA A 62 -24.83 6.03 -17.66
CA ALA A 62 -23.42 5.71 -17.90
C ALA A 62 -22.79 5.17 -16.61
N ASN A 63 -22.30 3.93 -16.62
CA ASN A 63 -21.69 3.23 -15.48
C ASN A 63 -22.55 3.26 -14.21
N GLY A 64 -23.88 3.29 -14.37
CA GLY A 64 -24.82 3.38 -13.26
C GLY A 64 -24.59 4.60 -12.33
N ASN A 65 -24.14 5.75 -12.84
CA ASN A 65 -23.74 6.92 -12.05
C ASN A 65 -24.87 7.62 -11.24
N GLY A 66 -26.05 7.02 -11.14
CA GLY A 66 -27.21 7.55 -10.43
C GLY A 66 -28.07 8.53 -11.25
N SER A 67 -27.78 8.71 -12.55
CA SER A 67 -28.55 9.60 -13.44
C SER A 67 -28.77 8.99 -14.83
N TRP A 68 -29.94 9.27 -15.43
CA TRP A 68 -30.26 8.88 -16.80
C TRP A 68 -29.64 9.86 -17.81
N GLY A 69 -28.40 9.60 -18.23
CA GLY A 69 -27.60 10.53 -19.04
C GLY A 69 -27.98 10.57 -20.52
N ALA A 70 -28.30 9.43 -21.12
CA ALA A 70 -28.76 9.34 -22.51
C ALA A 70 -30.23 8.93 -22.56
N THR A 71 -31.03 9.59 -23.40
CA THR A 71 -32.47 9.31 -23.56
C THR A 71 -32.87 9.31 -25.03
N LEU A 72 -33.73 8.37 -25.41
CA LEU A 72 -34.34 8.24 -26.73
C LEU A 72 -35.86 8.28 -26.59
N PRO A 73 -36.52 9.36 -27.05
CA PRO A 73 -37.99 9.40 -27.12
C PRO A 73 -38.50 8.29 -28.04
N LEU A 74 -39.57 7.61 -27.63
CA LEU A 74 -40.21 6.52 -28.40
C LEU A 74 -41.48 7.00 -29.13
N ASP A 75 -41.71 8.31 -29.19
CA ASP A 75 -42.88 8.91 -29.84
C ASP A 75 -43.01 8.47 -31.31
N GLY A 76 -44.25 8.21 -31.72
CA GLY A 76 -44.59 7.77 -33.07
C GLY A 76 -44.51 6.25 -33.31
N HIS A 77 -44.07 5.47 -32.32
CA HIS A 77 -44.11 4.00 -32.37
C HIS A 77 -45.37 3.45 -31.71
N VAL A 78 -45.98 2.45 -32.35
CA VAL A 78 -47.15 1.72 -31.81
C VAL A 78 -46.85 0.24 -31.90
N LEU A 79 -46.87 -0.46 -30.77
CA LEU A 79 -46.65 -1.91 -30.71
C LEU A 79 -47.97 -2.64 -30.61
N ALA A 80 -48.28 -3.50 -31.58
CA ALA A 80 -49.37 -4.45 -31.51
C ALA A 80 -49.14 -5.51 -30.40
N PRO A 81 -50.18 -6.25 -30.00
CA PRO A 81 -50.02 -7.41 -29.13
C PRO A 81 -48.94 -8.38 -29.63
N GLY A 82 -47.94 -8.66 -28.80
CA GLY A 82 -46.80 -9.53 -29.10
C GLY A 82 -45.71 -8.90 -29.98
N GLU A 83 -45.85 -7.64 -30.36
CA GLU A 83 -44.85 -6.92 -31.15
C GLU A 83 -43.73 -6.38 -30.27
N VAL A 84 -42.55 -6.27 -30.85
CA VAL A 84 -41.34 -5.75 -30.20
C VAL A 84 -40.77 -4.56 -30.96
N LEU A 85 -39.99 -3.75 -30.26
CA LEU A 85 -39.17 -2.66 -30.80
C LEU A 85 -37.71 -2.91 -30.42
N VAL A 86 -36.85 -3.12 -31.41
CA VAL A 86 -35.42 -3.39 -31.20
C VAL A 86 -34.60 -2.13 -31.47
N VAL A 87 -33.79 -1.73 -30.49
CA VAL A 87 -32.81 -0.63 -30.60
C VAL A 87 -31.41 -1.23 -30.60
N ALA A 88 -30.64 -0.98 -31.67
CA ALA A 88 -29.28 -1.54 -31.82
C ALA A 88 -28.20 -0.49 -32.05
N HIS A 89 -26.95 -0.87 -31.75
CA HIS A 89 -25.79 -0.04 -32.03
C HIS A 89 -25.50 0.04 -33.54
N SER A 90 -25.04 1.20 -34.01
CA SER A 90 -24.76 1.41 -35.44
C SER A 90 -23.63 0.55 -35.99
N SER A 91 -22.74 0.08 -35.11
CA SER A 91 -21.61 -0.79 -35.44
C SER A 91 -21.80 -2.26 -35.01
N ALA A 92 -23.03 -2.65 -34.65
CA ALA A 92 -23.36 -4.05 -34.39
C ALA A 92 -23.22 -4.91 -35.66
N SER A 93 -23.17 -6.23 -35.47
CA SER A 93 -23.19 -7.21 -36.56
C SER A 93 -24.37 -7.01 -37.50
N ASP A 94 -24.25 -7.50 -38.73
CA ASP A 94 -25.32 -7.38 -39.72
C ASP A 94 -26.56 -8.16 -39.29
N GLU A 95 -26.39 -9.26 -38.54
CA GLU A 95 -27.47 -10.05 -37.96
C GLU A 95 -28.29 -9.26 -36.93
N ILE A 96 -27.63 -8.50 -36.04
CA ILE A 96 -28.32 -7.66 -35.05
C ILE A 96 -29.03 -6.49 -35.75
N LYS A 97 -28.34 -5.80 -36.68
CA LYS A 97 -28.93 -4.66 -37.40
C LYS A 97 -30.12 -5.08 -38.27
N ALA A 98 -30.17 -6.33 -38.72
CA ALA A 98 -31.30 -6.85 -39.46
C ALA A 98 -32.59 -6.98 -38.62
N GLN A 99 -32.46 -7.08 -37.29
CA GLN A 99 -33.59 -7.10 -36.35
C GLN A 99 -33.97 -5.71 -35.82
N ALA A 100 -33.12 -4.70 -36.05
CA ALA A 100 -33.27 -3.39 -35.41
C ALA A 100 -34.31 -2.50 -36.11
N ASP A 101 -35.24 -1.95 -35.33
CA ASP A 101 -36.17 -0.91 -35.77
C ASP A 101 -35.53 0.48 -35.65
N ILE A 102 -34.65 0.67 -34.66
CA ILE A 102 -33.95 1.92 -34.40
C ILE A 102 -32.44 1.66 -34.28
N ILE A 103 -31.65 2.44 -35.01
CA ILE A 103 -30.20 2.46 -34.86
C ILE A 103 -29.80 3.66 -33.99
N ASN A 104 -29.31 3.40 -32.78
CA ASN A 104 -28.92 4.44 -31.83
C ASN A 104 -27.68 4.05 -31.01
N ALA A 105 -26.53 4.62 -31.35
CA ALA A 105 -25.26 4.36 -30.67
C ALA A 105 -25.12 5.04 -29.29
N SER A 106 -26.04 5.92 -28.88
CA SER A 106 -25.99 6.53 -27.55
C SER A 106 -26.67 5.62 -26.51
N ILE A 107 -27.80 5.02 -26.91
CA ILE A 107 -28.56 4.10 -26.07
C ILE A 107 -27.95 2.70 -26.10
N ALA A 108 -27.68 2.14 -27.28
CA ALA A 108 -27.11 0.80 -27.40
C ALA A 108 -25.57 0.81 -27.32
N ASN A 109 -24.99 1.63 -26.44
CA ASN A 109 -23.55 1.61 -26.14
C ASN A 109 -23.37 1.34 -24.65
N HIS A 110 -23.99 0.24 -24.23
CA HIS A 110 -23.80 -0.39 -22.95
C HIS A 110 -22.60 -1.34 -22.99
N ASN A 111 -21.99 -1.56 -21.83
CA ASN A 111 -20.77 -2.38 -21.64
C ASN A 111 -20.89 -3.39 -20.45
N GLY A 112 -22.10 -3.56 -19.90
CA GLY A 112 -22.38 -4.44 -18.76
C GLY A 112 -22.59 -3.76 -17.40
N ASP A 113 -22.17 -2.51 -17.22
CA ASP A 113 -22.38 -1.69 -16.00
C ASP A 113 -23.40 -0.54 -16.20
N ASP A 114 -23.99 -0.48 -17.39
CA ASP A 114 -24.84 0.60 -17.89
C ASP A 114 -26.34 0.24 -17.84
N PRO A 115 -27.11 0.54 -16.78
CA PRO A 115 -28.53 0.21 -16.72
C PRO A 115 -29.34 0.96 -17.78
N LEU A 116 -30.39 0.30 -18.27
CA LEU A 116 -31.35 0.82 -19.25
C LEU A 116 -32.76 0.81 -18.64
N ALA A 117 -33.52 1.88 -18.85
CA ALA A 117 -34.89 2.01 -18.36
C ALA A 117 -35.85 2.57 -19.39
N ILE A 118 -37.08 2.09 -19.36
CA ILE A 118 -38.22 2.78 -19.97
C ILE A 118 -38.73 3.80 -18.96
N LEU A 119 -38.75 5.08 -19.33
CA LEU A 119 -39.24 6.17 -18.50
C LEU A 119 -40.62 6.64 -18.97
N ASN A 120 -41.49 6.93 -18.01
CA ASN A 120 -42.76 7.63 -18.24
C ASN A 120 -42.52 9.11 -18.56
N SER A 121 -43.55 9.79 -19.07
CA SER A 121 -43.50 11.23 -19.38
C SER A 121 -43.17 12.16 -18.19
N ASP A 122 -43.34 11.70 -16.96
CA ASP A 122 -42.97 12.41 -15.73
C ASP A 122 -41.53 12.10 -15.25
N GLY A 123 -40.80 11.26 -15.97
CA GLY A 123 -39.43 10.83 -15.66
C GLY A 123 -39.33 9.65 -14.68
N SER A 124 -40.46 9.10 -14.20
CA SER A 124 -40.45 7.89 -13.36
C SER A 124 -40.12 6.64 -14.20
N VAL A 125 -39.46 5.66 -13.57
CA VAL A 125 -39.11 4.38 -14.21
C VAL A 125 -40.35 3.51 -14.34
N HIS A 126 -40.64 3.07 -15.57
CA HIS A 126 -41.69 2.09 -15.88
C HIS A 126 -41.16 0.66 -15.80
N ASP A 127 -40.04 0.39 -16.47
CA ASP A 127 -39.32 -0.88 -16.42
C ASP A 127 -37.82 -0.64 -16.53
N VAL A 128 -37.01 -1.51 -15.91
CA VAL A 128 -35.55 -1.37 -15.90
C VAL A 128 -34.84 -2.71 -16.06
N VAL A 129 -33.71 -2.67 -16.74
CA VAL A 129 -32.68 -3.71 -16.73
C VAL A 129 -31.39 -3.10 -16.19
N GLY A 130 -30.85 -3.71 -15.13
CA GLY A 130 -29.59 -3.34 -14.52
C GLY A 130 -29.62 -2.58 -13.20
N LEU A 131 -28.43 -2.47 -12.60
CA LEU A 131 -28.18 -1.82 -11.32
C LEU A 131 -27.45 -0.50 -11.49
N MET A 132 -27.72 0.45 -10.60
CA MET A 132 -26.91 1.66 -10.43
C MET A 132 -25.70 1.36 -9.54
N GLY A 133 -24.63 2.13 -9.66
CA GLY A 133 -23.47 2.12 -8.75
C GLY A 133 -22.17 1.52 -9.31
N ASP A 134 -21.91 1.60 -10.62
CA ASP A 134 -20.68 1.07 -11.25
C ASP A 134 -20.48 -0.43 -10.99
N VAL A 135 -21.56 -1.20 -11.20
CA VAL A 135 -21.64 -2.64 -10.93
C VAL A 135 -21.82 -3.39 -12.25
N ASP A 136 -20.91 -4.31 -12.57
CA ASP A 136 -21.03 -5.23 -13.72
C ASP A 136 -22.16 -6.26 -13.49
N TRP A 137 -23.40 -5.92 -13.86
CA TRP A 137 -24.56 -6.82 -13.71
C TRP A 137 -24.94 -7.54 -15.01
N GLY A 138 -24.54 -7.00 -16.17
CA GLY A 138 -24.95 -7.48 -17.50
C GLY A 138 -23.79 -7.71 -18.46
N LYS A 139 -22.55 -7.78 -17.98
CA LYS A 139 -21.34 -7.85 -18.83
C LYS A 139 -21.22 -9.19 -19.55
N ASP A 140 -20.93 -9.12 -20.84
CA ASP A 140 -20.66 -10.27 -21.72
C ASP A 140 -21.76 -11.35 -21.69
N VAL A 141 -23.03 -10.93 -21.55
CA VAL A 141 -24.20 -11.81 -21.55
C VAL A 141 -25.34 -11.24 -22.36
N THR A 142 -26.25 -12.09 -22.79
CA THR A 142 -27.56 -11.65 -23.29
C THR A 142 -28.61 -12.00 -22.24
N LEU A 143 -29.37 -11.02 -21.76
CA LEU A 143 -30.46 -11.24 -20.81
C LEU A 143 -31.80 -11.26 -21.54
N VAL A 144 -32.61 -12.29 -21.29
CA VAL A 144 -33.98 -12.43 -21.82
C VAL A 144 -34.95 -12.47 -20.65
N ARG A 145 -36.04 -11.70 -20.71
CA ARG A 145 -36.99 -11.59 -19.60
C ARG A 145 -37.78 -12.89 -19.42
N ALA A 146 -37.66 -13.52 -18.26
CA ALA A 146 -38.40 -14.73 -17.88
C ALA A 146 -39.85 -14.44 -17.46
N THR A 147 -40.07 -13.30 -16.82
CA THR A 147 -41.41 -12.84 -16.40
C THR A 147 -41.79 -11.60 -17.18
N GLN A 148 -42.78 -11.72 -18.06
CA GLN A 148 -43.31 -10.62 -18.87
C GLN A 148 -44.16 -9.68 -18.00
N THR A 149 -43.54 -8.96 -17.07
CA THR A 149 -44.19 -7.94 -16.25
C THR A 149 -43.17 -6.85 -15.97
N PRO A 150 -43.51 -5.56 -16.19
CA PRO A 150 -42.59 -4.46 -15.97
C PRO A 150 -42.28 -4.31 -14.48
N SER A 151 -41.06 -3.89 -14.18
CA SER A 151 -40.56 -3.67 -12.83
C SER A 151 -39.72 -2.41 -12.78
N ALA A 152 -40.07 -1.48 -11.89
CA ALA A 152 -39.29 -0.26 -11.69
C ALA A 152 -37.95 -0.49 -10.96
N THR A 153 -37.73 -1.72 -10.48
CA THR A 153 -36.50 -2.18 -9.83
C THR A 153 -35.97 -3.41 -10.54
N PHE A 154 -34.66 -3.47 -10.79
CA PHE A 154 -34.05 -4.65 -11.39
C PHE A 154 -34.00 -5.81 -10.40
N ASP A 155 -34.47 -6.97 -10.86
CA ASP A 155 -34.43 -8.25 -10.15
C ASP A 155 -33.88 -9.29 -11.12
N ALA A 156 -32.67 -9.78 -10.84
CA ALA A 156 -31.98 -10.73 -11.71
C ALA A 156 -32.75 -12.05 -11.89
N SER A 157 -33.61 -12.44 -10.94
CA SER A 157 -34.44 -13.65 -11.05
C SER A 157 -35.51 -13.56 -12.14
N GLN A 158 -35.82 -12.35 -12.61
CA GLN A 158 -36.73 -12.10 -13.72
C GLN A 158 -36.08 -12.27 -15.10
N TRP A 159 -34.79 -12.63 -15.15
CA TRP A 159 -34.01 -12.72 -16.38
C TRP A 159 -33.32 -14.07 -16.53
N VAL A 160 -33.32 -14.58 -17.75
CA VAL A 160 -32.48 -15.68 -18.20
C VAL A 160 -31.24 -15.12 -18.84
N SER A 161 -30.08 -15.61 -18.43
CA SER A 161 -28.80 -15.28 -19.06
C SER A 161 -28.48 -16.29 -20.16
N LEU A 162 -28.23 -15.80 -21.36
CA LEU A 162 -27.65 -16.51 -22.50
C LEU A 162 -26.18 -16.10 -22.68
N PRO A 163 -25.36 -16.95 -23.34
CA PRO A 163 -23.95 -16.63 -23.59
C PRO A 163 -23.75 -15.33 -24.37
N LYS A 164 -22.56 -14.74 -24.23
CA LYS A 164 -22.07 -13.62 -25.05
C LYS A 164 -22.37 -13.82 -26.53
N ASP A 165 -22.76 -12.73 -27.20
CA ASP A 165 -23.13 -12.68 -28.62
C ASP A 165 -24.39 -13.48 -29.01
N SER A 166 -25.10 -14.09 -28.05
CA SER A 166 -26.39 -14.69 -28.34
C SER A 166 -27.42 -13.63 -28.74
N ILE A 167 -28.07 -13.84 -29.88
CA ILE A 167 -29.20 -13.04 -30.38
C ILE A 167 -30.46 -13.90 -30.52
N GLU A 168 -30.46 -15.09 -29.92
CA GLU A 168 -31.64 -15.94 -29.83
C GLU A 168 -32.74 -15.18 -29.10
N GLY A 169 -33.95 -15.12 -29.66
CA GLY A 169 -35.01 -14.25 -29.13
C GLY A 169 -35.20 -12.94 -29.89
N LEU A 170 -34.12 -12.36 -30.42
CA LEU A 170 -34.11 -10.96 -30.81
C LEU A 170 -35.01 -10.70 -32.03
N GLY A 171 -35.94 -9.77 -31.88
CA GLY A 171 -36.99 -9.45 -32.84
C GLY A 171 -38.29 -10.24 -32.63
N SER A 172 -38.41 -11.07 -31.58
CA SER A 172 -39.61 -11.88 -31.34
C SER A 172 -39.83 -12.29 -29.87
N LEU A 173 -40.97 -11.87 -29.31
CA LEU A 173 -41.34 -12.03 -27.89
C LEU A 173 -41.41 -13.48 -27.36
N ASP A 174 -41.58 -14.49 -28.22
CA ASP A 174 -41.91 -15.87 -27.82
C ASP A 174 -40.82 -16.90 -28.19
N SER A 175 -39.60 -16.48 -28.53
CA SER A 175 -38.64 -17.37 -29.21
C SER A 175 -37.49 -17.96 -28.39
N VAL A 176 -37.54 -17.90 -27.05
CA VAL A 176 -36.51 -18.54 -26.19
C VAL A 176 -37.15 -19.58 -25.28
N GLU A 177 -36.74 -20.85 -25.46
CA GLU A 177 -37.02 -21.91 -24.49
C GLU A 177 -36.22 -21.61 -23.22
N LEU A 178 -36.91 -21.36 -22.11
CA LEU A 178 -36.22 -21.07 -20.84
C LEU A 178 -35.33 -22.26 -20.47
N PRO A 179 -34.04 -22.06 -20.19
CA PRO A 179 -33.22 -23.11 -19.62
C PRO A 179 -33.87 -23.55 -18.31
N GLU A 180 -33.96 -24.87 -18.09
CA GLU A 180 -34.47 -25.40 -16.84
C GLU A 180 -33.70 -24.79 -15.67
N ALA A 181 -34.43 -24.31 -14.65
CA ALA A 181 -33.82 -23.82 -13.43
C ALA A 181 -32.86 -24.90 -12.90
N PHE A 182 -31.64 -24.50 -12.53
CA PHE A 182 -30.66 -25.45 -12.05
C PHE A 182 -31.23 -26.28 -10.90
N THR A 183 -31.28 -27.58 -11.09
CA THR A 183 -31.61 -28.53 -10.03
C THR A 183 -30.32 -29.19 -9.58
N CYS A 184 -30.18 -29.37 -8.27
CA CYS A 184 -29.10 -30.19 -7.73
C CYS A 184 -29.44 -31.68 -7.91
N THR A 185 -29.59 -32.12 -9.16
CA THR A 185 -29.86 -33.52 -9.51
C THR A 185 -29.06 -33.92 -10.74
N GLN A 186 -28.71 -35.20 -10.82
CA GLN A 186 -28.15 -35.85 -11.99
C GLN A 186 -29.06 -37.03 -12.35
N ASP A 187 -29.60 -37.02 -13.57
CA ASP A 187 -30.58 -38.01 -14.06
C ASP A 187 -31.82 -38.18 -13.17
N GLY A 188 -32.25 -37.11 -12.50
CA GLY A 188 -33.42 -37.10 -11.60
C GLY A 188 -33.19 -37.70 -10.21
N SER A 189 -31.93 -37.96 -9.85
CA SER A 189 -31.49 -38.39 -8.51
C SER A 189 -30.46 -37.42 -7.92
N ASP A 190 -30.16 -37.56 -6.63
CA ASP A 190 -29.06 -36.82 -6.00
C ASP A 190 -27.76 -37.09 -6.78
N PRO A 191 -26.98 -36.06 -7.14
CA PRO A 191 -25.76 -36.24 -7.89
C PRO A 191 -24.69 -36.92 -7.03
N VAL A 192 -23.70 -37.52 -7.69
CA VAL A 192 -22.47 -37.91 -6.99
C VAL A 192 -21.66 -36.65 -6.72
N PHE A 193 -21.54 -36.30 -5.45
CA PHE A 193 -20.73 -35.15 -5.04
C PHE A 193 -19.25 -35.52 -5.04
N THR A 194 -18.44 -34.63 -5.62
CA THR A 194 -16.99 -34.60 -5.40
C THR A 194 -16.74 -33.74 -4.17
N THR A 195 -15.91 -34.24 -3.27
CA THR A 195 -15.59 -33.52 -2.03
C THR A 195 -14.68 -32.32 -2.32
N ILE A 196 -14.69 -31.34 -1.42
CA ILE A 196 -13.81 -30.16 -1.53
C ILE A 196 -12.35 -30.60 -1.44
N GLN A 197 -12.06 -31.55 -0.55
CA GLN A 197 -10.73 -32.10 -0.31
C GLN A 197 -10.18 -32.85 -1.53
N GLU A 198 -11.02 -33.60 -2.26
CA GLU A 198 -10.61 -34.23 -3.52
C GLU A 198 -10.25 -33.18 -4.58
N ILE A 199 -11.01 -32.08 -4.66
CA ILE A 199 -10.75 -31.00 -5.62
C ILE A 199 -9.46 -30.27 -5.29
N GLN A 200 -9.22 -29.95 -4.02
CA GLN A 200 -8.00 -29.29 -3.57
C GLN A 200 -6.78 -30.22 -3.69
N GLY A 201 -6.87 -31.41 -3.11
CA GLY A 201 -5.74 -32.33 -2.99
C GLY A 201 -4.68 -31.90 -1.97
N GLU A 202 -3.54 -32.60 -1.97
CA GLU A 202 -2.43 -32.39 -1.02
C GLU A 202 -1.27 -31.56 -1.59
N GLY A 203 -1.38 -31.13 -2.85
CA GLY A 203 -0.31 -30.42 -3.57
C GLY A 203 -0.75 -29.03 -3.98
N ALA A 204 0.19 -28.25 -4.53
CA ALA A 204 -0.03 -26.86 -4.96
C ALA A 204 -0.92 -26.68 -6.21
N THR A 205 -1.53 -27.77 -6.70
CA THR A 205 -2.47 -27.77 -7.82
C THR A 205 -3.46 -28.91 -7.65
N SER A 206 -4.70 -28.67 -8.02
CA SER A 206 -5.75 -29.68 -8.02
C SER A 206 -5.33 -30.97 -8.75
N PRO A 207 -5.58 -32.16 -8.19
CA PRO A 207 -5.29 -33.44 -8.85
C PRO A 207 -6.16 -33.69 -10.11
N PHE A 208 -7.18 -32.85 -10.35
CA PHE A 208 -8.00 -32.89 -11.56
C PHE A 208 -7.38 -32.14 -12.75
N ILE A 209 -6.27 -31.42 -12.54
CA ILE A 209 -5.63 -30.58 -13.56
C ILE A 209 -4.28 -31.18 -13.97
N ASP A 210 -4.18 -31.63 -15.22
CA ASP A 210 -2.95 -32.14 -15.83
C ASP A 210 -2.36 -31.10 -16.81
N GLY A 211 -2.04 -29.93 -16.27
CA GLY A 211 -1.48 -28.81 -17.03
C GLY A 211 -2.49 -28.06 -17.91
N TYR A 212 -2.01 -27.45 -18.99
CA TYR A 212 -2.82 -26.62 -19.89
C TYR A 212 -4.00 -27.42 -20.50
N PRO A 213 -5.25 -26.90 -20.48
CA PRO A 213 -5.67 -25.50 -20.35
C PRO A 213 -5.95 -25.00 -18.92
N TYR A 214 -5.51 -25.73 -17.89
CA TYR A 214 -5.72 -25.38 -16.47
C TYR A 214 -7.21 -25.34 -16.05
N ILE A 215 -8.05 -26.06 -16.76
CA ILE A 215 -9.48 -26.23 -16.46
C ILE A 215 -9.94 -27.59 -16.97
N THR A 216 -10.86 -28.24 -16.25
CA THR A 216 -11.43 -29.53 -16.66
C THR A 216 -12.44 -29.39 -17.81
N ASP A 217 -12.56 -30.42 -18.63
CA ASP A 217 -13.69 -30.54 -19.57
C ASP A 217 -14.97 -30.94 -18.83
N ASP A 218 -14.84 -31.86 -17.87
CA ASP A 218 -15.91 -32.36 -17.03
C ASP A 218 -16.36 -31.35 -15.97
N GLU A 219 -17.63 -31.45 -15.59
CA GLU A 219 -18.24 -30.68 -14.52
C GLU A 219 -18.50 -31.57 -13.30
N TYR A 220 -18.29 -31.00 -12.11
CA TYR A 220 -18.39 -31.68 -10.84
C TYR A 220 -19.50 -31.04 -10.00
N PHE A 221 -20.27 -31.88 -9.31
CA PHE A 221 -21.18 -31.42 -8.27
C PHE A 221 -20.44 -31.33 -6.94
N VAL A 222 -20.49 -30.17 -6.30
CA VAL A 222 -19.89 -29.92 -4.99
C VAL A 222 -20.97 -29.45 -4.04
N LYS A 223 -20.86 -29.86 -2.78
CA LYS A 223 -21.76 -29.40 -1.72
C LYS A 223 -20.96 -28.96 -0.51
N GLY A 224 -21.26 -27.77 -0.02
CA GLY A 224 -20.58 -27.16 1.11
C GLY A 224 -21.45 -26.15 1.81
N VAL A 225 -20.91 -25.58 2.89
CA VAL A 225 -21.52 -24.46 3.59
C VAL A 225 -20.76 -23.18 3.27
N VAL A 226 -21.48 -22.11 2.97
CA VAL A 226 -20.88 -20.81 2.68
C VAL A 226 -20.15 -20.29 3.93
N SER A 227 -18.87 -19.97 3.78
CA SER A 227 -18.05 -19.34 4.82
C SER A 227 -17.92 -17.83 4.61
N ALA A 228 -17.84 -17.38 3.36
CA ALA A 228 -17.85 -15.97 2.98
C ALA A 228 -18.41 -15.76 1.57
N VAL A 229 -18.87 -14.55 1.29
CA VAL A 229 -19.32 -14.10 -0.04
C VAL A 229 -18.50 -12.89 -0.43
N THR A 230 -18.01 -12.85 -1.67
CA THR A 230 -17.20 -11.76 -2.21
C THR A 230 -17.81 -11.25 -3.51
N THR A 231 -17.87 -9.93 -3.65
CA THR A 231 -18.51 -9.27 -4.80
C THR A 231 -17.63 -8.21 -5.45
N GLY A 232 -16.52 -7.83 -4.81
CA GLY A 232 -15.60 -6.79 -5.26
C GLY A 232 -14.35 -7.36 -5.90
N LEU A 233 -13.37 -7.73 -5.07
CA LEU A 233 -12.05 -8.20 -5.50
C LEU A 233 -12.14 -9.52 -6.25
N THR A 234 -12.88 -10.46 -5.67
CA THR A 234 -13.27 -11.73 -6.28
C THR A 234 -14.79 -11.76 -6.36
N LYS A 235 -15.34 -12.36 -7.41
CA LYS A 235 -16.80 -12.47 -7.61
C LYS A 235 -17.22 -13.90 -7.36
N GLY A 236 -17.87 -14.18 -6.23
CA GLY A 236 -18.20 -15.54 -5.86
C GLY A 236 -18.48 -15.74 -4.38
N PHE A 237 -18.29 -16.96 -3.93
CA PHE A 237 -18.43 -17.32 -2.53
C PHE A 237 -17.51 -18.49 -2.19
N TYR A 238 -17.14 -18.57 -0.92
CA TYR A 238 -16.26 -19.60 -0.40
C TYR A 238 -17.13 -20.66 0.28
N LEU A 239 -16.87 -21.93 -0.04
CA LEU A 239 -17.46 -23.06 0.64
C LEU A 239 -16.46 -23.68 1.60
N GLN A 240 -16.93 -24.04 2.78
CA GLN A 240 -16.27 -24.99 3.68
C GLN A 240 -16.95 -26.36 3.53
N ALA A 241 -16.19 -27.45 3.65
CA ALA A 241 -16.75 -28.79 3.62
C ALA A 241 -17.75 -29.02 4.77
N LEU A 242 -18.72 -29.91 4.54
CA LEU A 242 -19.70 -30.28 5.56
C LEU A 242 -19.15 -31.28 6.58
N GLU A 243 -18.16 -32.07 6.17
CA GLU A 243 -17.47 -33.07 6.98
C GLU A 243 -15.96 -32.92 6.75
N ASP A 244 -15.23 -32.85 7.86
CA ASP A 244 -13.76 -32.84 7.91
C ASP A 244 -13.25 -34.25 7.61
N ASP A 245 -12.29 -34.37 6.69
CA ASP A 245 -11.67 -35.66 6.34
C ASP A 245 -10.57 -36.08 7.33
N PHE A 246 -10.24 -35.20 8.28
CA PHE A 246 -9.19 -35.28 9.29
C PHE A 246 -7.79 -35.43 8.69
N ASN A 247 -7.59 -34.94 7.46
CA ASN A 247 -6.31 -34.85 6.81
C ASN A 247 -5.80 -33.41 6.84
N SER A 248 -4.80 -33.13 7.68
CA SER A 248 -4.23 -31.80 7.80
C SER A 248 -3.51 -31.32 6.53
N SER A 249 -3.27 -32.21 5.56
CA SER A 249 -2.61 -31.93 4.27
C SER A 249 -3.56 -31.47 3.17
N THR A 250 -4.88 -31.52 3.38
CA THR A 250 -5.89 -31.08 2.41
C THR A 250 -6.64 -29.86 2.93
N SER A 251 -7.03 -28.98 2.01
CA SER A 251 -7.91 -27.85 2.36
C SER A 251 -9.37 -28.28 2.43
N GLU A 252 -10.05 -27.78 3.46
CA GLU A 252 -11.48 -27.91 3.68
C GLU A 252 -12.28 -26.80 2.99
N GLY A 253 -11.60 -25.90 2.27
CA GLY A 253 -12.16 -24.71 1.65
C GLY A 253 -12.07 -24.74 0.13
N LEU A 254 -13.08 -24.19 -0.56
CA LEU A 254 -13.07 -24.05 -2.02
C LEU A 254 -13.72 -22.73 -2.43
N PHE A 255 -13.04 -21.96 -3.27
CA PHE A 255 -13.65 -20.78 -3.87
C PHE A 255 -14.53 -21.17 -5.06
N ILE A 256 -15.76 -20.65 -5.05
CA ILE A 256 -16.73 -20.81 -6.12
C ILE A 256 -16.76 -19.52 -6.93
N HIS A 257 -16.07 -19.54 -8.06
CA HIS A 257 -16.03 -18.39 -8.95
C HIS A 257 -17.34 -18.27 -9.74
N THR A 258 -17.94 -17.09 -9.64
CA THR A 258 -19.13 -16.70 -10.40
C THR A 258 -18.84 -15.44 -11.20
N ASN A 259 -19.67 -15.12 -12.19
CA ASN A 259 -19.60 -13.83 -12.88
C ASN A 259 -20.52 -12.76 -12.25
N GLN A 260 -21.13 -13.06 -11.10
CA GLN A 260 -22.12 -12.19 -10.48
C GLN A 260 -21.47 -11.22 -9.50
N SER A 261 -21.90 -9.96 -9.54
CA SER A 261 -21.51 -8.90 -8.60
C SER A 261 -22.43 -8.82 -7.38
N SER A 262 -23.40 -9.72 -7.25
CA SER A 262 -24.30 -9.83 -6.11
C SER A 262 -24.79 -11.26 -5.97
N SER A 263 -25.05 -11.69 -4.74
CA SER A 263 -25.67 -12.97 -4.41
C SER A 263 -26.50 -12.80 -3.14
N ASP A 264 -27.63 -13.50 -3.07
CA ASP A 264 -28.46 -13.59 -1.85
C ASP A 264 -27.89 -14.58 -0.82
N LEU A 265 -26.77 -15.23 -1.14
CA LEU A 265 -26.09 -16.15 -0.23
C LEU A 265 -25.48 -15.40 0.96
N THR A 266 -25.48 -16.09 2.10
CA THR A 266 -24.84 -15.62 3.34
C THR A 266 -24.09 -16.76 4.02
N ALA A 267 -23.16 -16.43 4.93
CA ALA A 267 -22.44 -17.45 5.69
C ALA A 267 -23.41 -18.35 6.48
N GLY A 268 -23.23 -19.67 6.39
CA GLY A 268 -24.14 -20.68 6.94
C GLY A 268 -25.09 -21.31 5.91
N ASP A 269 -25.22 -20.75 4.72
CA ASP A 269 -26.03 -21.36 3.66
C ASP A 269 -25.40 -22.66 3.16
N VAL A 270 -26.18 -23.74 3.07
CA VAL A 270 -25.73 -25.00 2.47
C VAL A 270 -26.07 -24.97 1.00
N VAL A 271 -25.04 -25.00 0.14
CA VAL A 271 -25.18 -24.80 -1.30
C VAL A 271 -24.69 -26.03 -2.04
N CYS A 272 -25.47 -26.45 -3.03
CA CYS A 272 -25.04 -27.38 -4.06
C CYS A 272 -24.64 -26.59 -5.30
N VAL A 273 -23.47 -26.87 -5.84
CA VAL A 273 -22.88 -26.18 -6.98
C VAL A 273 -22.52 -27.21 -8.04
N LYS A 274 -22.66 -26.84 -9.31
CA LYS A 274 -22.09 -27.58 -10.44
C LYS A 274 -21.15 -26.66 -11.21
N GLY A 275 -19.94 -27.12 -11.48
CA GLY A 275 -18.95 -26.32 -12.21
C GLY A 275 -17.71 -27.11 -12.58
N LYS A 276 -16.76 -26.43 -13.23
CA LYS A 276 -15.50 -27.01 -13.68
C LYS A 276 -14.39 -26.70 -12.69
N VAL A 277 -13.52 -27.67 -12.40
CA VAL A 277 -12.33 -27.42 -11.59
C VAL A 277 -11.34 -26.62 -12.45
N GLN A 278 -10.76 -25.58 -11.87
CA GLN A 278 -9.87 -24.67 -12.59
C GLN A 278 -8.72 -24.22 -11.68
N GLU A 279 -7.52 -24.20 -12.26
CA GLU A 279 -6.38 -23.43 -11.75
C GLU A 279 -6.39 -22.05 -12.41
N TYR A 280 -6.76 -21.02 -11.66
CA TYR A 280 -6.78 -19.65 -12.17
C TYR A 280 -5.64 -18.84 -11.55
N TYR A 281 -4.53 -18.72 -12.30
CA TYR A 281 -3.27 -18.14 -11.78
C TYR A 281 -2.77 -18.86 -10.52
N SER A 282 -2.89 -20.19 -10.47
CA SER A 282 -2.53 -21.07 -9.34
C SER A 282 -3.45 -20.94 -8.12
N HIS A 283 -4.67 -20.46 -8.33
CA HIS A 283 -5.75 -20.57 -7.34
C HIS A 283 -6.69 -21.69 -7.76
N THR A 284 -6.88 -22.70 -6.90
CA THR A 284 -7.85 -23.77 -7.12
C THR A 284 -9.25 -23.24 -6.86
N GLN A 285 -10.08 -23.26 -7.91
CA GLN A 285 -11.46 -22.79 -7.83
C GLN A 285 -12.42 -23.68 -8.62
N LEU A 286 -13.70 -23.61 -8.27
CA LEU A 286 -14.78 -24.15 -9.09
C LEU A 286 -15.39 -23.03 -9.93
N LYS A 287 -15.18 -23.08 -11.25
CA LYS A 287 -15.76 -22.15 -12.19
C LYS A 287 -17.19 -22.56 -12.52
N VAL A 288 -18.16 -21.73 -12.13
CA VAL A 288 -19.59 -21.96 -12.36
C VAL A 288 -20.07 -21.18 -13.59
N GLU A 289 -20.81 -21.85 -14.46
CA GLU A 289 -21.47 -21.24 -15.61
C GLU A 289 -22.99 -21.18 -15.37
N ASN A 290 -23.66 -20.16 -15.93
CA ASN A 290 -25.12 -20.02 -15.92
C ASN A 290 -25.78 -20.13 -14.52
N ASN A 291 -25.10 -19.67 -13.47
CA ASN A 291 -25.57 -19.72 -12.08
C ASN A 291 -26.02 -21.13 -11.65
N GLN A 292 -25.27 -22.16 -12.03
CA GLN A 292 -25.51 -23.54 -11.62
C GLN A 292 -25.16 -23.79 -10.15
N TRP A 293 -25.85 -23.09 -9.25
CA TRP A 293 -25.80 -23.29 -7.82
C TRP A 293 -27.19 -23.13 -7.20
N LEU A 294 -27.44 -23.85 -6.11
CA LEU A 294 -28.73 -23.88 -5.43
C LEU A 294 -28.54 -23.98 -3.92
N LYS A 295 -29.10 -23.02 -3.18
CA LYS A 295 -29.23 -23.11 -1.73
C LYS A 295 -30.20 -24.25 -1.37
N GLN A 296 -29.70 -25.26 -0.66
CA GLN A 296 -30.47 -26.44 -0.24
C GLN A 296 -30.92 -26.37 1.22
N GLY A 297 -30.36 -25.44 2.00
CA GLY A 297 -30.69 -25.26 3.41
C GLY A 297 -29.76 -24.27 4.09
N GLU A 298 -29.79 -24.27 5.41
CA GLU A 298 -28.97 -23.41 6.27
C GLU A 298 -28.46 -24.26 7.44
N GLN A 299 -27.25 -23.96 7.90
CA GLN A 299 -26.66 -24.45 9.13
C GLN A 299 -25.87 -23.35 9.84
N GLN A 300 -25.21 -23.68 10.94
CA GLN A 300 -24.30 -22.74 11.59
C GLN A 300 -23.15 -22.38 10.65
N ALA A 301 -22.85 -21.09 10.52
CA ALA A 301 -21.70 -20.62 9.76
C ALA A 301 -20.39 -21.28 10.26
N PRO A 302 -19.47 -21.64 9.36
CA PRO A 302 -18.15 -22.15 9.73
C PRO A 302 -17.44 -21.21 10.70
N GLN A 303 -16.71 -21.78 11.66
CA GLN A 303 -15.80 -21.01 12.51
C GLN A 303 -14.44 -20.90 11.85
N ALA A 304 -13.76 -19.78 12.05
CA ALA A 304 -12.41 -19.59 11.53
C ALA A 304 -11.42 -20.57 12.16
N THR A 305 -10.71 -21.29 11.28
CA THR A 305 -9.70 -22.30 11.63
C THR A 305 -8.37 -21.61 11.95
N ALA A 306 -7.72 -22.00 13.04
CA ALA A 306 -6.37 -21.50 13.31
C ALA A 306 -5.39 -22.08 12.27
N ILE A 307 -4.57 -21.21 11.66
CA ILE A 307 -3.47 -21.68 10.81
C ILE A 307 -2.40 -22.27 11.73
N GLU A 308 -2.00 -23.50 11.45
CA GLU A 308 -0.94 -24.22 12.16
C GLU A 308 0.13 -24.65 11.15
N VAL A 309 1.40 -24.36 11.45
CA VAL A 309 2.55 -24.83 10.68
C VAL A 309 2.85 -26.28 11.07
N LEU A 310 2.96 -27.17 10.08
CA LEU A 310 3.33 -28.57 10.32
C LEU A 310 4.83 -28.77 10.10
N ASP A 311 5.44 -29.68 10.86
CA ASP A 311 6.84 -30.11 10.63
C ASP A 311 7.07 -30.69 9.23
N SER A 312 6.00 -31.10 8.53
CA SER A 312 6.03 -31.62 7.17
C SER A 312 5.96 -30.54 6.09
N ASP A 313 5.61 -29.31 6.45
CA ASP A 313 5.53 -28.20 5.48
C ASP A 313 6.96 -27.84 5.05
N GLU A 314 7.20 -27.77 3.73
CA GLU A 314 8.53 -27.45 3.20
C GLU A 314 8.93 -26.00 3.53
N ASN A 315 7.95 -25.11 3.52
CA ASN A 315 8.08 -23.67 3.71
C ASN A 315 6.71 -23.07 4.10
N PHE A 316 6.65 -21.76 4.38
CA PHE A 316 5.41 -21.14 4.84
C PHE A 316 4.34 -21.07 3.75
N ALA A 317 4.73 -20.95 2.47
CA ALA A 317 3.78 -21.08 1.36
C ALA A 317 3.06 -22.44 1.37
N ALA A 318 3.77 -23.54 1.66
CA ALA A 318 3.17 -24.87 1.80
C ALA A 318 2.21 -24.95 3.00
N THR A 319 2.47 -24.22 4.09
CA THR A 319 1.50 -24.07 5.18
C THR A 319 0.22 -23.41 4.69
N LEU A 320 0.33 -22.27 4.01
CA LEU A 320 -0.83 -21.51 3.52
C LEU A 320 -1.64 -22.28 2.48
N GLU A 321 -0.99 -23.07 1.62
CA GLU A 321 -1.65 -23.91 0.60
C GLU A 321 -2.67 -24.88 1.20
N ARG A 322 -2.34 -25.52 2.33
CA ARG A 322 -3.26 -26.44 3.03
C ARG A 322 -4.53 -25.77 3.53
N TYR A 323 -4.56 -24.44 3.56
CA TYR A 323 -5.71 -23.65 3.96
C TYR A 323 -6.34 -22.86 2.80
N GLU A 324 -5.94 -23.08 1.54
CA GLU A 324 -6.48 -22.34 0.39
C GLU A 324 -8.02 -22.44 0.34
N GLY A 325 -8.71 -21.31 0.28
CA GLY A 325 -10.17 -21.24 0.26
C GLY A 325 -10.85 -21.38 1.63
N MET A 326 -10.12 -21.69 2.70
CA MET A 326 -10.69 -21.84 4.04
C MET A 326 -10.92 -20.50 4.72
N LEU A 327 -11.93 -20.44 5.59
CA LEU A 327 -12.04 -19.37 6.59
C LEU A 327 -11.05 -19.65 7.73
N VAL A 328 -10.05 -18.79 7.87
CA VAL A 328 -8.93 -18.93 8.80
C VAL A 328 -8.77 -17.75 9.74
N LYS A 329 -7.97 -17.94 10.79
CA LYS A 329 -7.59 -16.88 11.73
C LYS A 329 -6.12 -16.91 12.12
N THR A 330 -5.58 -15.72 12.35
CA THR A 330 -4.27 -15.52 12.96
C THR A 330 -4.31 -15.81 14.46
N THR A 331 -3.22 -16.35 15.00
CA THR A 331 -3.08 -16.65 16.43
C THR A 331 -1.73 -16.17 16.94
N GLU A 332 -1.58 -16.01 18.25
CA GLU A 332 -0.29 -15.68 18.86
C GLU A 332 0.78 -16.74 18.54
N ALA A 333 0.40 -18.02 18.47
CA ALA A 333 1.32 -19.11 18.16
C ALA A 333 1.79 -19.11 16.69
N LEU A 334 1.01 -18.52 15.78
CA LEU A 334 1.39 -18.33 14.38
C LEU A 334 2.38 -17.16 14.21
N ASP A 335 2.43 -16.21 15.16
CA ASP A 335 3.31 -15.03 15.14
C ASP A 335 3.37 -14.30 13.77
N MET A 336 2.21 -13.85 13.27
CA MET A 336 2.15 -13.03 12.06
C MET A 336 2.40 -11.56 12.39
N ARG A 337 3.55 -11.04 11.95
CA ARG A 337 4.00 -9.68 12.24
C ARG A 337 3.74 -8.71 11.11
N VAL A 338 3.30 -7.50 11.41
CA VAL A 338 3.14 -6.45 10.39
C VAL A 338 4.51 -6.10 9.81
N THR A 339 4.71 -6.32 8.51
CA THR A 339 5.95 -5.94 7.79
C THR A 339 5.71 -4.82 6.77
N ARG A 340 4.44 -4.57 6.42
CA ARG A 340 3.99 -3.34 5.75
C ARG A 340 2.67 -2.90 6.36
N THR A 341 2.61 -1.68 6.89
CA THR A 341 1.36 -1.09 7.37
C THR A 341 0.36 -0.90 6.22
N PHE A 342 -0.93 -0.76 6.55
CA PHE A 342 -1.98 -0.56 5.55
C PHE A 342 -1.70 0.64 4.62
N GLY A 343 -1.62 0.40 3.32
CA GLY A 343 -1.28 1.43 2.33
C GLY A 343 -1.48 0.96 0.89
N TYR A 344 -1.32 1.86 -0.07
CA TYR A 344 -1.55 1.56 -1.48
C TYR A 344 -0.45 0.65 -2.06
N ASP A 345 -0.87 -0.49 -2.58
CA ASP A 345 -0.09 -1.43 -3.36
C ASP A 345 -0.29 -1.13 -4.85
N TYR A 346 0.79 -0.76 -5.52
CA TYR A 346 0.79 -0.40 -6.95
C TYR A 346 0.64 -1.62 -7.87
N ALA A 347 1.02 -2.82 -7.42
CA ALA A 347 0.86 -4.05 -8.20
C ALA A 347 -0.61 -4.46 -8.24
N GLY A 348 -1.25 -4.56 -7.07
CA GLY A 348 -2.69 -4.84 -6.94
C GLY A 348 -3.60 -3.64 -7.27
N ARG A 349 -3.04 -2.42 -7.32
CA ARG A 349 -3.75 -1.14 -7.44
C ARG A 349 -4.85 -0.94 -6.38
N ARG A 350 -4.56 -1.36 -5.15
CA ARG A 350 -5.48 -1.38 -4.01
C ARG A 350 -4.74 -1.12 -2.71
N ASN A 351 -5.48 -0.79 -1.65
CA ASN A 351 -4.92 -0.68 -0.30
C ASN A 351 -4.94 -2.04 0.39
N ASN A 352 -3.82 -2.42 0.98
CA ASN A 352 -3.66 -3.67 1.73
C ASN A 352 -2.55 -3.51 2.79
N MET A 353 -2.44 -4.50 3.66
CA MET A 353 -1.38 -4.64 4.67
C MET A 353 -0.61 -5.93 4.38
N VAL A 354 0.66 -6.05 4.80
CA VAL A 354 1.43 -7.29 4.64
C VAL A 354 1.91 -7.74 6.00
N LEU A 355 1.67 -9.02 6.28
CA LEU A 355 2.19 -9.72 7.43
C LEU A 355 3.34 -10.64 7.00
N ALA A 356 4.27 -10.92 7.92
CA ALA A 356 5.34 -11.86 7.74
C ALA A 356 5.40 -12.83 8.94
N HIS A 357 5.59 -14.11 8.65
CA HIS A 357 5.65 -15.19 9.63
C HIS A 357 6.92 -15.12 10.51
N GLU A 358 6.74 -15.07 11.84
CA GLU A 358 7.74 -15.08 12.93
C GLU A 358 8.67 -13.86 13.06
N ARG A 359 8.76 -13.01 12.03
CA ARG A 359 9.62 -11.82 12.00
C ARG A 359 9.15 -10.85 10.93
N ILE A 360 9.53 -9.59 11.07
CA ILE A 360 9.49 -8.63 9.95
C ILE A 360 10.49 -9.01 8.86
N ASN A 361 10.21 -8.61 7.62
CA ASN A 361 11.12 -8.82 6.50
C ASN A 361 12.25 -7.77 6.55
N MET A 362 13.47 -8.25 6.76
CA MET A 362 14.68 -7.42 6.72
C MET A 362 15.14 -7.28 5.27
N GLN A 363 15.47 -6.06 4.84
CA GLN A 363 16.05 -5.84 3.54
C GLN A 363 17.35 -6.66 3.40
N PRO A 364 17.56 -7.38 2.27
CA PRO A 364 18.63 -8.40 2.15
C PRO A 364 20.06 -7.88 2.36
N ASN A 365 20.29 -6.61 2.04
CA ASN A 365 21.57 -5.92 2.18
C ASN A 365 21.73 -5.15 3.49
N GLN A 366 20.78 -5.26 4.43
CA GLN A 366 20.94 -4.68 5.76
C GLN A 366 22.00 -5.45 6.57
N LEU A 367 21.96 -6.79 6.50
CA LEU A 367 22.83 -7.67 7.29
C LEU A 367 23.85 -8.44 6.44
N PHE A 368 23.65 -8.53 5.12
CA PHE A 368 24.51 -9.29 4.22
C PHE A 368 25.05 -8.43 3.09
N ALA A 369 26.26 -8.71 2.63
CA ALA A 369 26.85 -7.93 1.54
C ALA A 369 26.06 -8.12 0.25
N ALA A 370 25.83 -7.03 -0.49
CA ALA A 370 25.06 -7.07 -1.73
C ALA A 370 25.63 -8.08 -2.74
N GLY A 371 24.78 -8.97 -3.24
CA GLY A 371 25.13 -10.02 -4.20
C GLY A 371 25.68 -11.32 -3.58
N SER A 372 25.84 -11.36 -2.25
CA SER A 372 26.17 -12.58 -1.51
C SER A 372 25.07 -13.63 -1.61
N ASP A 373 25.39 -14.88 -1.29
CA ASP A 373 24.40 -15.96 -1.28
C ASP A 373 23.43 -15.81 -0.12
N GLU A 374 23.88 -15.25 1.01
CA GLU A 374 23.05 -14.92 2.17
C GLU A 374 22.02 -13.82 1.84
N ALA A 375 22.40 -12.77 1.09
CA ALA A 375 21.47 -11.73 0.65
C ALA A 375 20.39 -12.28 -0.30
N LYS A 376 20.77 -13.21 -1.20
CA LYS A 376 19.81 -13.89 -2.09
C LYS A 376 18.85 -14.76 -1.30
N GLN A 377 19.37 -15.55 -0.35
CA GLN A 377 18.54 -16.38 0.52
C GLN A 377 17.58 -15.53 1.36
N GLN A 378 18.03 -14.39 1.91
CA GLN A 378 17.14 -13.47 2.64
C GLN A 378 15.99 -12.96 1.76
N THR A 379 16.23 -12.73 0.47
CA THR A 379 15.18 -12.32 -0.48
C THR A 379 14.14 -13.44 -0.65
N GLU A 380 14.59 -14.68 -0.79
CA GLU A 380 13.70 -15.85 -0.92
C GLU A 380 12.91 -16.10 0.38
N ASP A 381 13.57 -16.01 1.53
CA ASP A 381 12.97 -16.13 2.85
C ASP A 381 11.91 -15.05 3.10
N ASN A 382 12.19 -13.79 2.72
CA ASN A 382 11.23 -12.69 2.85
C ASN A 382 9.99 -12.94 1.99
N ALA A 383 10.18 -13.49 0.79
CA ALA A 383 9.07 -13.78 -0.12
C ALA A 383 8.15 -14.87 0.43
N ASP A 384 8.72 -15.96 0.94
CA ASP A 384 7.99 -17.14 1.47
C ASP A 384 7.12 -16.82 2.69
N ARG A 385 7.53 -15.86 3.53
CA ARG A 385 6.89 -15.58 4.82
C ARG A 385 5.63 -14.73 4.74
N ARG A 386 5.25 -14.23 3.57
CA ARG A 386 4.25 -13.16 3.45
C ARG A 386 2.82 -13.66 3.43
N LEU A 387 1.97 -12.87 4.06
CA LEU A 387 0.52 -12.94 3.91
C LEU A 387 -0.02 -11.54 3.69
N PHE A 388 -0.63 -11.31 2.52
CA PHE A 388 -1.27 -10.04 2.21
C PHE A 388 -2.66 -10.01 2.85
N VAL A 389 -2.98 -8.93 3.56
CA VAL A 389 -4.28 -8.73 4.19
C VAL A 389 -5.07 -7.71 3.38
N GLU A 390 -6.20 -8.15 2.83
CA GLU A 390 -7.04 -7.37 1.92
C GLU A 390 -8.51 -7.36 2.34
N THR A 391 -9.26 -6.47 1.72
CA THR A 391 -10.71 -6.38 1.85
C THR A 391 -11.34 -6.62 0.49
N ASP A 392 -12.50 -7.28 0.46
CA ASP A 392 -13.23 -7.54 -0.78
C ASP A 392 -13.55 -6.23 -1.53
N GLN A 393 -14.08 -5.25 -0.80
CA GLN A 393 -14.35 -3.91 -1.31
C GLN A 393 -13.12 -3.01 -1.21
N LYS A 394 -13.00 -2.05 -2.13
CA LYS A 394 -11.93 -1.05 -2.08
C LYS A 394 -12.11 -0.19 -0.83
N ALA A 395 -11.03 0.03 -0.09
CA ALA A 395 -11.04 0.95 1.03
C ALA A 395 -11.24 2.39 0.55
N ALA A 396 -12.04 3.15 1.29
CA ALA A 396 -12.11 4.60 1.13
C ALA A 396 -10.88 5.28 1.74
N ASP A 397 -10.60 6.49 1.30
CA ASP A 397 -9.51 7.32 1.83
C ASP A 397 -9.58 7.43 3.36
N GLY A 398 -8.45 7.19 4.03
CA GLY A 398 -8.34 7.23 5.50
C GLY A 398 -8.99 6.08 6.27
N GLN A 399 -9.56 5.07 5.59
CA GLN A 399 -10.23 3.96 6.26
C GLN A 399 -9.41 2.68 6.17
N VAL A 400 -9.27 1.99 7.30
CA VAL A 400 -8.82 0.59 7.37
C VAL A 400 -10.06 -0.27 7.62
N PRO A 401 -10.67 -0.92 6.62
CA PRO A 401 -12.04 -1.45 6.76
C PRO A 401 -12.20 -2.53 7.84
N PHE A 402 -11.15 -3.30 8.11
CA PHE A 402 -11.12 -4.30 9.17
C PHE A 402 -10.72 -3.72 10.54
N TYR A 403 -10.33 -2.44 10.64
CA TYR A 403 -9.99 -1.78 11.90
C TYR A 403 -10.62 -0.38 11.94
N PRO A 404 -11.94 -0.29 12.21
CA PRO A 404 -12.71 0.95 12.07
C PRO A 404 -12.28 2.08 13.01
N ASP A 405 -11.71 1.75 14.18
CA ASP A 405 -11.25 2.73 15.18
C ASP A 405 -9.83 3.26 14.90
N PHE A 406 -9.15 2.72 13.88
CA PHE A 406 -7.78 3.13 13.50
C PHE A 406 -7.64 4.66 13.41
N GLY A 407 -6.73 5.21 14.20
CA GLY A 407 -6.36 6.62 14.24
C GLY A 407 -7.46 7.56 14.73
N ARG A 408 -8.50 7.06 15.40
CA ARG A 408 -9.68 7.87 15.79
C ARG A 408 -9.81 8.13 17.28
N THR A 409 -9.15 7.35 18.13
CA THR A 409 -9.21 7.56 19.58
C THR A 409 -8.01 8.36 20.08
N ASP A 410 -8.24 9.06 21.18
CA ASP A 410 -7.24 9.72 22.04
C ASP A 410 -7.83 9.64 23.45
N ILE A 411 -7.72 8.45 24.05
CA ILE A 411 -8.42 8.09 25.29
C ILE A 411 -7.80 8.83 26.47
N ASP A 412 -6.48 8.94 26.49
CA ASP A 412 -5.74 9.62 27.55
C ASP A 412 -5.62 11.15 27.36
N GLN A 413 -6.04 11.66 26.20
CA GLN A 413 -6.05 13.09 25.83
C GLN A 413 -4.64 13.70 25.80
N ASP A 414 -3.64 12.88 25.46
CA ASP A 414 -2.25 13.32 25.31
C ASP A 414 -1.97 13.92 23.92
N GLY A 415 -2.93 13.85 23.01
CA GLY A 415 -2.79 14.36 21.64
C GLY A 415 -2.12 13.38 20.69
N SER A 416 -2.11 12.09 21.03
CA SER A 416 -1.75 10.95 20.19
C SER A 416 -2.91 9.94 20.15
N THR A 417 -2.84 8.98 19.22
CA THR A 417 -3.84 7.91 19.13
C THR A 417 -3.33 6.61 19.71
N GLU A 418 -4.17 5.86 20.42
CA GLU A 418 -3.89 4.50 20.87
C GLU A 418 -4.26 3.43 19.83
N ASP A 419 -5.09 3.79 18.85
CA ASP A 419 -5.54 2.90 17.78
C ASP A 419 -4.62 3.00 16.56
N TYR A 420 -3.40 2.45 16.67
CA TYR A 420 -2.41 2.44 15.59
C TYR A 420 -2.00 1.04 15.16
N ILE A 421 -1.44 0.94 13.95
CA ILE A 421 -0.75 -0.24 13.41
C ILE A 421 0.71 0.16 13.23
N ARG A 422 1.63 -0.60 13.83
CA ARG A 422 3.08 -0.44 13.63
C ARG A 422 3.71 -1.68 13.02
N ILE A 423 4.80 -1.46 12.30
CA ILE A 423 5.70 -2.54 11.90
C ILE A 423 6.16 -3.30 13.15
N ASP A 424 6.28 -4.62 12.99
CA ASP A 424 6.60 -5.60 14.04
C ASP A 424 5.48 -5.89 15.04
N ASP A 425 4.29 -5.26 14.98
CA ASP A 425 3.15 -5.71 15.79
C ASP A 425 2.71 -7.13 15.36
N THR A 426 2.49 -8.03 16.32
CA THR A 426 1.88 -9.35 16.06
C THR A 426 0.36 -9.23 16.06
N ILE A 427 -0.30 -9.69 15.00
CA ILE A 427 -1.77 -9.66 14.90
C ILE A 427 -2.38 -10.98 15.37
N VAL A 428 -3.37 -10.89 16.26
CA VAL A 428 -4.09 -12.05 16.82
C VAL A 428 -5.59 -11.90 16.60
N GLY A 429 -6.24 -12.95 16.10
CA GLY A 429 -7.69 -12.99 15.93
C GLY A 429 -8.23 -12.25 14.71
N LEU A 430 -7.37 -11.85 13.77
CA LEU A 430 -7.80 -11.45 12.43
C LEU A 430 -8.30 -12.68 11.69
N GLU A 431 -9.53 -12.61 11.17
CA GLU A 431 -10.20 -13.68 10.45
C GLU A 431 -10.42 -13.29 8.98
N GLY A 432 -10.36 -14.27 8.09
CA GLY A 432 -10.64 -14.06 6.67
C GLY A 432 -10.57 -15.35 5.87
N VAL A 433 -11.02 -15.28 4.62
CA VAL A 433 -10.84 -16.40 3.68
C VAL A 433 -9.51 -16.28 2.97
N LEU A 434 -8.77 -17.39 2.92
CA LEU A 434 -7.47 -17.45 2.26
C LEU A 434 -7.65 -17.70 0.76
N THR A 435 -6.98 -16.92 -0.08
CA THR A 435 -7.01 -17.05 -1.55
C THR A 435 -5.62 -16.80 -2.11
N TYR A 436 -5.38 -17.18 -3.36
CA TYR A 436 -4.12 -16.94 -4.05
C TYR A 436 -4.34 -16.02 -5.25
N SER A 437 -3.60 -14.91 -5.34
CA SER A 437 -3.61 -14.07 -6.55
C SER A 437 -2.39 -13.15 -6.63
N TYR A 438 -2.02 -12.80 -7.87
CA TYR A 438 -0.83 -11.99 -8.17
C TYR A 438 0.48 -12.60 -7.64
N GLY A 439 0.53 -13.93 -7.50
CA GLY A 439 1.71 -14.65 -7.01
C GLY A 439 1.86 -14.67 -5.49
N GLU A 440 0.81 -14.31 -4.74
CA GLU A 440 0.85 -14.19 -3.28
C GLU A 440 -0.43 -14.77 -2.66
N TYR A 441 -0.29 -15.35 -1.46
CA TYR A 441 -1.44 -15.67 -0.61
C TYR A 441 -2.02 -14.40 0.01
N ARG A 442 -3.35 -14.33 0.03
CA ARG A 442 -4.13 -13.19 0.50
C ARG A 442 -5.22 -13.64 1.45
N LEU A 443 -5.35 -12.93 2.55
CA LEU A 443 -6.44 -13.06 3.50
C LEU A 443 -7.47 -11.96 3.22
N ILE A 444 -8.64 -12.34 2.69
CA ILE A 444 -9.77 -11.42 2.54
C ILE A 444 -10.52 -11.37 3.88
N THR A 445 -10.39 -10.25 4.59
CA THR A 445 -10.87 -10.11 5.97
C THR A 445 -12.39 -10.23 6.09
N THR A 446 -12.86 -10.98 7.09
CA THR A 446 -14.30 -11.20 7.35
C THR A 446 -14.75 -10.68 8.72
N ASN A 447 -13.83 -10.25 9.59
CA ASN A 447 -14.12 -9.63 10.87
C ASN A 447 -13.52 -8.22 11.00
N GLN A 448 -13.94 -7.52 12.03
CA GLN A 448 -13.31 -6.29 12.49
C GLN A 448 -12.45 -6.59 13.71
N ILE A 449 -11.32 -5.90 13.81
CA ILE A 449 -10.35 -5.95 14.91
C ILE A 449 -10.23 -4.58 15.58
N SER A 450 -9.54 -4.54 16.72
CA SER A 450 -9.27 -3.35 17.53
C SER A 450 -7.82 -3.33 18.00
N ALA A 451 -7.42 -2.31 18.79
CA ALA A 451 -6.09 -2.26 19.40
C ALA A 451 -5.74 -3.51 20.23
N GLU A 452 -6.73 -4.20 20.81
CA GLU A 452 -6.52 -5.42 21.61
C GLU A 452 -6.00 -6.61 20.79
N ASN A 453 -6.15 -6.56 19.47
CA ASN A 453 -5.69 -7.60 18.54
C ASN A 453 -4.22 -7.44 18.14
N PHE A 454 -3.56 -6.34 18.54
CA PHE A 454 -2.16 -6.08 18.24
C PHE A 454 -1.30 -6.28 19.50
N LEU A 455 -0.46 -7.32 19.49
CA LEU A 455 0.57 -7.49 20.50
C LEU A 455 1.76 -6.60 20.11
N ARG A 456 2.05 -5.60 20.95
CA ARG A 456 3.08 -4.59 20.68
C ARG A 456 4.48 -5.15 20.99
N ASN A 457 5.25 -5.48 19.96
CA ASN A 457 6.65 -5.92 20.13
C ASN A 457 7.61 -4.73 20.27
N ASP A 458 7.35 -3.64 19.54
CA ASP A 458 8.05 -2.35 19.65
C ASP A 458 7.04 -1.21 19.93
N PRO A 459 6.56 -1.07 21.18
CA PRO A 459 5.58 -0.05 21.52
C PRO A 459 6.19 1.37 21.43
N ARG A 460 5.33 2.34 21.11
CA ARG A 460 5.68 3.77 21.10
C ARG A 460 6.37 4.20 22.39
N THR A 461 7.43 5.01 22.25
CA THR A 461 8.15 5.62 23.37
C THR A 461 8.16 7.15 23.28
N ASP A 462 8.14 7.81 24.43
CA ASP A 462 8.11 9.27 24.56
C ASP A 462 9.46 9.97 24.36
N LYS A 463 10.54 9.20 24.40
CA LYS A 463 11.93 9.63 24.23
C LYS A 463 12.78 8.39 23.93
N PRO A 464 14.01 8.56 23.40
CA PRO A 464 14.94 7.44 23.23
C PRO A 464 15.19 6.74 24.58
N ASP A 465 15.11 5.40 24.58
CA ASP A 465 15.49 4.55 25.71
C ASP A 465 16.96 4.15 25.54
N MET A 466 17.86 4.84 26.24
CA MET A 466 19.31 4.64 26.12
C MET A 466 20.07 5.13 27.35
N ASP A 467 21.26 4.57 27.57
CA ASP A 467 22.16 5.00 28.65
C ASP A 467 22.72 6.42 28.40
N GLU A 468 22.69 7.29 29.42
CA GLU A 468 23.12 8.70 29.29
C GLU A 468 24.65 8.88 29.31
N GLY A 469 25.15 9.72 28.40
CA GLY A 469 26.54 10.14 28.29
C GLY A 469 26.80 11.60 28.71
N ASP A 470 27.97 12.11 28.32
CA ASP A 470 28.34 13.53 28.48
C ASP A 470 27.94 14.38 27.27
N LEU A 471 27.66 13.76 26.12
CA LEU A 471 27.35 14.39 24.85
C LEU A 471 26.44 13.48 24.03
N ARG A 472 25.23 13.96 23.74
CA ARG A 472 24.28 13.30 22.84
C ARG A 472 24.34 13.90 21.43
N ILE A 473 24.48 13.05 20.42
CA ILE A 473 24.51 13.43 19.01
C ILE A 473 23.40 12.67 18.30
N ALA A 474 22.63 13.33 17.44
CA ALA A 474 21.60 12.66 16.67
C ALA A 474 21.60 13.08 15.19
N THR A 475 20.95 12.26 14.38
CA THR A 475 20.64 12.54 12.98
C THR A 475 19.13 12.46 12.80
N PHE A 476 18.56 13.34 11.98
CA PHE A 476 17.12 13.34 11.71
C PHE A 476 16.81 13.88 10.31
N ASN A 477 16.30 13.01 9.43
CA ASN A 477 15.69 13.45 8.17
C ASN A 477 14.29 13.97 8.49
N VAL A 478 14.02 15.24 8.17
CA VAL A 478 12.77 15.92 8.54
C VAL A 478 11.73 16.00 7.41
N LEU A 479 11.90 15.21 6.35
CA LEU A 479 10.95 14.99 5.25
C LEU A 479 10.51 16.29 4.56
N ASN A 480 11.42 16.95 3.86
CA ASN A 480 11.20 18.19 3.12
C ASN A 480 10.53 19.30 3.97
N TYR A 481 11.22 19.80 4.99
CA TYR A 481 10.76 20.94 5.79
C TYR A 481 10.97 22.27 5.04
N PHE A 482 9.92 22.76 4.38
CA PHE A 482 9.90 23.97 3.54
C PHE A 482 8.98 25.03 4.11
N ASN A 483 9.48 26.26 4.22
CA ASN A 483 8.72 27.40 4.73
C ASN A 483 8.54 28.52 3.70
N SER A 484 9.25 28.50 2.57
CA SER A 484 9.16 29.56 1.55
C SER A 484 7.74 29.81 1.01
N PRO A 485 6.85 28.81 0.82
CA PRO A 485 5.46 29.07 0.40
C PRO A 485 4.62 29.75 1.48
N PHE A 486 5.10 29.76 2.72
CA PHE A 486 4.36 30.13 3.93
C PHE A 486 4.93 31.38 4.60
N GLY A 487 5.63 32.22 3.83
CA GLY A 487 6.19 33.49 4.28
C GLY A 487 7.65 33.46 4.70
N GLY A 488 8.35 32.34 4.48
CA GLY A 488 9.80 32.23 4.58
C GLY A 488 10.53 32.87 3.40
N ASP A 489 11.86 32.91 3.49
CA ASP A 489 12.73 33.39 2.43
C ASP A 489 12.60 32.51 1.17
N ALA A 490 12.75 33.11 0.00
CA ALA A 490 12.62 32.37 -1.27
C ALA A 490 13.77 31.38 -1.46
N ASN A 491 13.45 30.16 -1.89
CA ASN A 491 14.47 29.21 -2.34
C ASN A 491 14.99 29.60 -3.72
N GLN A 492 16.29 29.87 -3.82
CA GLN A 492 16.91 30.33 -5.07
C GLN A 492 17.16 29.20 -6.08
N HIS A 493 17.03 27.94 -5.64
CA HIS A 493 17.39 26.75 -6.40
C HIS A 493 16.18 26.03 -7.01
N GLY A 494 14.95 26.33 -6.55
CA GLY A 494 13.75 25.70 -7.11
C GLY A 494 12.49 25.83 -6.26
N ASN A 495 11.52 24.97 -6.56
CA ASN A 495 10.17 25.03 -6.00
C ASN A 495 10.02 24.20 -4.71
N ASN A 496 8.91 24.44 -4.02
CA ASN A 496 8.49 23.69 -2.84
C ASN A 496 8.46 22.16 -3.08
N ARG A 497 8.97 21.40 -2.10
CA ARG A 497 8.87 19.94 -2.02
C ARG A 497 8.23 19.45 -0.72
N GLY A 498 7.90 20.35 0.20
CA GLY A 498 7.30 20.03 1.49
C GLY A 498 5.77 20.09 1.44
N ALA A 499 5.18 20.47 2.58
CA ALA A 499 3.75 20.68 2.73
C ALA A 499 3.12 21.53 1.60
N ASN A 500 1.90 21.17 1.19
CA ASN A 500 1.16 21.87 0.13
C ASN A 500 0.30 23.02 0.69
N THR A 501 -0.04 22.96 1.97
CA THR A 501 -0.85 23.98 2.66
C THR A 501 -0.20 24.44 3.96
N ILE A 502 -0.61 25.62 4.45
CA ILE A 502 -0.12 26.14 5.73
C ILE A 502 -0.46 25.21 6.90
N THR A 503 -1.63 24.57 6.88
CA THR A 503 -2.06 23.64 7.93
C THR A 503 -1.17 22.40 7.97
N GLU A 504 -0.84 21.84 6.81
CA GLU A 504 0.10 20.71 6.70
C GLU A 504 1.50 21.12 7.20
N PHE A 505 1.97 22.32 6.85
CA PHE A 505 3.26 22.83 7.30
C PHE A 505 3.30 23.03 8.81
N GLU A 506 2.26 23.63 9.40
CA GLU A 506 2.14 23.82 10.84
C GLU A 506 2.12 22.46 11.56
N MET A 507 1.38 21.48 11.05
CA MET A 507 1.34 20.13 11.59
C MET A 507 2.72 19.45 11.52
N GLN A 508 3.37 19.48 10.35
CA GLN A 508 4.72 18.96 10.16
C GLN A 508 5.70 19.59 11.15
N GLN A 509 5.66 20.93 11.28
CA GLN A 509 6.50 21.67 12.21
C GLN A 509 6.28 21.25 13.66
N GLU A 510 5.04 21.14 14.12
CA GLU A 510 4.74 20.72 15.49
C GLU A 510 5.31 19.32 15.76
N LYS A 511 5.10 18.37 14.85
CA LYS A 511 5.60 17.00 15.01
C LYS A 511 7.13 16.95 15.09
N ILE A 512 7.83 17.62 14.16
CA ILE A 512 9.30 17.69 14.13
C ILE A 512 9.84 18.37 15.40
N VAL A 513 9.23 19.48 15.82
CA VAL A 513 9.65 20.22 17.00
C VAL A 513 9.50 19.37 18.27
N ASN A 514 8.38 18.65 18.40
CA ASN A 514 8.15 17.74 19.52
C ASN A 514 9.14 16.57 19.51
N ALA A 515 9.44 15.99 18.35
CA ALA A 515 10.46 14.96 18.21
C ALA A 515 11.84 15.47 18.68
N ILE A 516 12.29 16.63 18.20
CA ILE A 516 13.61 17.20 18.56
C ILE A 516 13.69 17.55 20.06
N LEU A 517 12.60 18.04 20.66
CA LEU A 517 12.57 18.33 22.10
C LEU A 517 12.74 17.07 22.95
N ARG A 518 12.16 15.95 22.51
CA ARG A 518 12.21 14.64 23.18
C ARG A 518 13.51 13.87 22.93
N LEU A 519 14.09 14.06 21.74
CA LEU A 519 15.42 13.58 21.38
C LEU A 519 16.50 14.12 22.32
N ASP A 520 16.34 15.37 22.74
CA ASP A 520 17.21 16.10 23.70
C ASP A 520 18.71 16.02 23.39
N ALA A 521 19.08 15.97 22.11
CA ALA A 521 20.47 15.91 21.69
C ALA A 521 21.19 17.28 21.81
N ASP A 522 22.51 17.23 21.98
CA ASP A 522 23.35 18.44 22.05
C ASP A 522 23.82 18.91 20.67
N ILE A 523 23.94 17.99 19.71
CA ILE A 523 24.21 18.24 18.29
C ILE A 523 23.22 17.40 17.49
N ILE A 524 22.50 18.00 16.56
CA ILE A 524 21.58 17.31 15.65
C ILE A 524 21.94 17.69 14.23
N GLY A 525 22.27 16.70 13.42
CA GLY A 525 22.31 16.86 11.96
C GLY A 525 20.93 16.64 11.37
N LEU A 526 20.54 17.51 10.46
CA LEU A 526 19.24 17.52 9.80
C LEU A 526 19.44 17.27 8.32
N MET A 527 18.57 16.44 7.73
CA MET A 527 18.43 16.31 6.28
C MET A 527 17.07 16.81 5.84
N GLU A 528 16.97 17.20 4.57
CA GLU A 528 15.75 17.71 3.95
C GLU A 528 15.22 19.01 4.56
N ILE A 529 16.14 19.90 4.94
CA ILE A 529 15.84 21.30 5.19
C ILE A 529 15.83 22.04 3.85
N GLU A 530 14.87 22.93 3.64
CA GLU A 530 14.87 23.82 2.49
C GLU A 530 16.15 24.67 2.40
N ASN A 531 16.76 24.72 1.21
CA ASN A 531 17.99 25.48 0.96
C ASN A 531 17.68 26.96 0.61
N ASN A 532 17.04 27.69 1.53
CA ASN A 532 16.70 29.11 1.39
C ASN A 532 17.55 30.03 2.28
N GLY A 533 18.80 29.63 2.53
CA GLY A 533 19.82 30.40 3.24
C GLY A 533 19.73 30.39 4.75
N PHE A 534 20.31 31.43 5.36
CA PHE A 534 20.52 31.53 6.81
C PHE A 534 19.96 32.83 7.42
N GLY A 535 19.18 33.58 6.63
CA GLY A 535 18.48 34.80 7.05
C GLY A 535 17.35 34.55 8.05
N GLU A 536 16.70 35.64 8.50
CA GLU A 536 15.62 35.58 9.50
C GLU A 536 14.40 34.76 9.06
N GLY A 537 14.16 34.65 7.74
CA GLY A 537 13.05 33.90 7.14
C GLY A 537 13.41 32.48 6.68
N SER A 538 14.67 32.03 6.86
CA SER A 538 15.10 30.70 6.41
C SER A 538 14.44 29.56 7.19
N ALA A 539 14.32 28.39 6.56
CA ALA A 539 13.67 27.22 7.16
C ALA A 539 14.40 26.74 8.43
N ILE A 540 15.74 26.71 8.44
CA ILE A 540 16.51 26.33 9.62
C ILE A 540 16.33 27.33 10.77
N GLN A 541 16.24 28.63 10.47
CA GLN A 541 16.00 29.67 11.46
C GLN A 541 14.58 29.59 12.03
N GLN A 542 13.57 29.32 11.19
CA GLN A 542 12.19 29.06 11.62
C GLN A 542 12.13 27.88 12.59
N LEU A 543 12.72 26.73 12.24
CA LEU A 543 12.74 25.55 13.10
C LEU A 543 13.41 25.84 14.46
N VAL A 544 14.57 26.51 14.44
CA VAL A 544 15.28 26.88 15.68
C VAL A 544 14.48 27.87 16.54
N ASN A 545 13.75 28.81 15.92
CA ASN A 545 12.88 29.73 16.66
C ASN A 545 11.77 28.96 17.38
N GLN A 546 11.08 28.08 16.66
CA GLN A 546 10.00 27.25 17.20
C GLN A 546 10.46 26.35 18.34
N LEU A 547 11.63 25.72 18.20
CA LEU A 547 12.26 24.96 19.29
C LEU A 547 12.55 25.84 20.50
N ASN A 548 13.14 27.01 20.27
CA ASN A 548 13.61 27.89 21.34
C ASN A 548 12.48 28.60 22.09
N ASP A 549 11.33 28.79 21.46
CA ASP A 549 10.12 29.32 22.10
C ASP A 549 9.54 28.35 23.12
N ARG A 550 9.74 27.04 22.91
CA ARG A 550 9.37 25.96 23.84
C ARG A 550 10.44 25.66 24.90
N ILE A 551 11.63 26.27 24.80
CA ILE A 551 12.73 26.11 25.75
C ILE A 551 12.84 27.35 26.65
N GLU A 552 12.38 27.22 27.89
CA GLU A 552 12.38 28.31 28.88
C GLU A 552 13.79 28.83 29.19
N ARG A 553 14.73 27.92 29.47
CA ARG A 553 16.08 28.28 29.91
C ARG A 553 16.94 28.65 28.70
N LYS A 554 17.22 29.95 28.55
CA LYS A 554 18.05 30.49 27.45
C LYS A 554 19.39 29.78 27.20
N LYS A 555 20.01 29.19 28.25
CA LYS A 555 21.27 28.46 28.13
C LYS A 555 21.14 27.11 27.44
N ASP A 556 19.95 26.51 27.46
CA ASP A 556 19.68 25.22 26.81
C ASP A 556 19.29 25.40 25.34
N ARG A 557 18.84 26.59 24.94
CA ARG A 557 18.41 26.90 23.58
C ARG A 557 19.43 26.51 22.50
N TYR A 558 18.90 26.06 21.38
CA TYR A 558 19.65 25.72 20.19
C TYR A 558 20.09 26.97 19.43
N THR A 559 21.14 26.79 18.65
CA THR A 559 21.58 27.66 17.55
C THR A 559 21.83 26.74 16.36
N PHE A 560 22.05 27.28 15.17
CA PHE A 560 22.51 26.49 14.03
C PHE A 560 23.92 26.88 13.57
N VAL A 561 24.49 26.04 12.71
CA VAL A 561 25.70 26.32 11.94
C VAL A 561 25.28 27.00 10.64
N ALA A 562 25.86 28.17 10.37
CA ALA A 562 25.68 28.90 9.12
C ALA A 562 27.00 28.90 8.32
N VAL A 563 26.89 29.08 7.01
CA VAL A 563 28.01 29.18 6.07
C VAL A 563 27.82 30.45 5.26
N ASP A 564 28.85 31.29 5.20
CA ASP A 564 28.95 32.43 4.28
C ASP A 564 29.54 31.88 2.99
N SER A 565 28.67 31.54 2.06
CA SER A 565 28.97 30.86 0.79
C SER A 565 29.34 31.83 -0.32
N ASN A 566 28.92 33.10 -0.21
CA ASN A 566 29.23 34.15 -1.17
C ASN A 566 30.48 34.99 -0.78
N GLU A 567 31.03 34.73 0.42
CA GLU A 567 32.22 35.36 1.01
C GLU A 567 32.11 36.87 1.23
N ASP A 568 30.91 37.39 1.48
CA ASP A 568 30.66 38.82 1.71
C ASP A 568 30.81 39.26 3.19
N GLY A 569 30.99 38.28 4.09
CA GLY A 569 31.17 38.47 5.52
C GLY A 569 29.88 38.48 6.34
N VAL A 570 28.72 38.23 5.72
CA VAL A 570 27.41 38.09 6.34
C VAL A 570 26.88 36.69 6.06
N THR A 571 26.03 36.17 6.95
CA THR A 571 25.26 34.94 6.67
C THR A 571 23.80 35.32 6.55
N ASP A 572 23.22 35.21 5.35
CA ASP A 572 21.87 35.70 5.05
C ASP A 572 21.11 34.79 4.05
N GLU A 573 20.00 35.29 3.47
CA GLU A 573 19.17 34.58 2.50
C GLU A 573 19.87 34.30 1.15
N MET A 574 21.02 34.94 0.90
CA MET A 574 21.83 34.74 -0.31
C MET A 574 22.85 33.62 -0.18
N ASP A 575 22.94 33.01 1.01
CA ASP A 575 23.83 31.89 1.25
C ASP A 575 23.16 30.54 1.02
N SER A 576 23.97 29.52 0.69
CA SER A 576 23.47 28.16 0.55
C SER A 576 24.57 27.13 0.75
N ILE A 577 24.17 25.88 0.98
CA ILE A 577 25.07 24.72 0.95
C ILE A 577 24.72 23.92 -0.30
N GLY A 578 25.64 23.91 -1.27
CA GLY A 578 25.40 23.33 -2.58
C GLY A 578 24.28 24.03 -3.36
N THR A 579 23.78 23.37 -4.40
CA THR A 579 22.79 23.94 -5.34
C THR A 579 21.48 23.16 -5.43
N ASP A 580 21.26 22.17 -4.54
CA ASP A 580 20.00 21.43 -4.48
C ASP A 580 18.96 22.27 -3.71
N VAL A 581 17.68 22.06 -4.01
CA VAL A 581 16.55 22.71 -3.33
C VAL A 581 16.45 22.29 -1.86
N ILE A 582 16.94 21.10 -1.52
CA ILE A 582 17.09 20.62 -0.14
C ILE A 582 18.55 20.55 0.26
N THR A 583 18.82 20.75 1.54
CA THR A 583 20.18 20.74 2.08
C THR A 583 20.28 20.07 3.44
N THR A 584 21.50 19.96 3.94
CA THR A 584 21.81 19.48 5.29
C THR A 584 21.93 20.65 6.25
N GLY A 585 21.48 20.46 7.49
CA GLY A 585 21.53 21.46 8.55
C GLY A 585 22.19 20.91 9.82
N VAL A 586 22.68 21.81 10.68
CA VAL A 586 23.15 21.43 12.03
C VAL A 586 22.62 22.40 13.05
N ILE A 587 21.89 21.87 14.03
CA ILE A 587 21.51 22.59 15.24
C ILE A 587 22.30 22.05 16.44
N TYR A 588 22.69 22.92 17.36
CA TYR A 588 23.49 22.52 18.51
C TYR A 588 23.26 23.41 19.74
N ARG A 589 23.52 22.85 20.92
CA ARG A 589 23.42 23.57 22.19
C ARG A 589 24.76 24.22 22.55
N LYS A 590 24.82 25.56 22.50
CA LYS A 590 26.03 26.33 22.90
C LYS A 590 26.48 26.04 24.33
N LYS A 591 25.63 25.51 25.22
CA LYS A 591 26.02 25.12 26.58
C LYS A 591 27.02 23.96 26.64
N VAL A 592 26.96 23.02 25.70
CA VAL A 592 27.76 21.79 25.69
C VAL A 592 28.93 21.87 24.72
N VAL A 593 28.73 22.47 23.53
CA VAL A 593 29.79 22.58 22.53
C VAL A 593 30.07 24.01 22.10
N LYS A 594 31.26 24.24 21.54
CA LYS A 594 31.64 25.49 20.87
C LYS A 594 32.06 25.19 19.43
N LEU A 595 31.33 25.75 18.46
CA LEU A 595 31.72 25.72 17.05
C LEU A 595 33.12 26.35 16.87
N LYS A 596 33.97 25.66 16.12
CA LYS A 596 35.36 26.05 15.83
C LYS A 596 35.59 26.33 14.37
N ASP A 597 34.99 25.52 13.52
CA ASP A 597 35.09 25.61 12.07
C ASP A 597 33.75 25.17 11.50
N SER A 598 33.30 25.84 10.44
CA SER A 598 32.19 25.42 9.59
C SER A 598 32.78 25.10 8.23
N ARG A 599 32.48 23.91 7.70
CA ARG A 599 33.08 23.41 6.46
C ARG A 599 31.99 22.80 5.60
N VAL A 600 32.01 23.10 4.30
CA VAL A 600 31.26 22.36 3.30
C VAL A 600 32.25 21.46 2.58
N ILE A 601 31.92 20.17 2.47
CA ILE A 601 32.64 19.20 1.65
C ILE A 601 31.88 19.12 0.34
N ALA A 602 32.51 19.57 -0.75
CA ALA A 602 31.97 19.43 -2.09
C ALA A 602 31.84 17.94 -2.43
N MET A 603 30.64 17.53 -2.81
CA MET A 603 30.33 16.14 -3.11
C MET A 603 30.28 15.90 -4.62
N PRO A 604 30.44 14.64 -5.08
CA PRO A 604 30.61 14.39 -6.50
C PRO A 604 29.39 14.72 -7.37
N SER A 605 29.66 15.07 -8.63
CA SER A 605 28.70 15.13 -9.74
C SER A 605 29.09 14.13 -10.83
N GLN A 606 28.11 13.53 -11.48
CA GLN A 606 28.28 12.68 -12.66
C GLN A 606 27.99 13.51 -13.92
N GLN A 607 28.87 13.41 -14.91
CA GLN A 607 28.75 14.08 -16.21
C GLN A 607 28.99 13.05 -17.33
N ALA A 608 28.15 12.00 -17.35
CA ALA A 608 28.21 10.91 -18.31
C ALA A 608 27.50 11.24 -19.64
N PRO A 609 27.70 10.45 -20.71
CA PRO A 609 26.90 10.55 -21.93
C PRO A 609 25.44 10.15 -21.71
N GLU A 610 24.51 10.69 -22.50
CA GLU A 610 23.10 10.27 -22.46
C GLU A 610 22.94 8.77 -22.79
N VAL A 611 21.99 8.11 -22.12
CA VAL A 611 21.53 6.75 -22.45
C VAL A 611 20.22 6.84 -23.23
N LEU A 612 20.18 6.15 -24.37
CA LEU A 612 19.01 6.08 -25.24
C LEU A 612 18.35 4.70 -25.16
N ASP A 613 17.03 4.63 -25.25
CA ASP A 613 16.32 3.38 -25.54
C ASP A 613 16.37 3.01 -27.03
N ASP A 614 15.79 1.86 -27.39
CA ASP A 614 15.74 1.36 -28.77
C ASP A 614 15.02 2.30 -29.75
N SER A 615 14.19 3.21 -29.25
CA SER A 615 13.50 4.24 -30.05
C SER A 615 14.33 5.51 -30.24
N GLY A 616 15.51 5.60 -29.62
CA GLY A 616 16.36 6.77 -29.60
C GLY A 616 15.93 7.84 -28.60
N LYS A 617 15.05 7.51 -27.64
CA LYS A 617 14.62 8.44 -26.59
C LYS A 617 15.63 8.42 -25.45
N VAL A 618 15.99 9.60 -24.95
CA VAL A 618 16.81 9.74 -23.74
C VAL A 618 16.05 9.17 -22.53
N ILE A 619 16.62 8.15 -21.92
CA ILE A 619 16.08 7.49 -20.70
C ILE A 619 16.91 7.78 -19.45
N GLU A 620 18.07 8.42 -19.63
CA GLU A 620 18.96 8.95 -18.59
C GLU A 620 19.91 9.95 -19.29
N ASP A 621 20.12 11.16 -18.72
CA ASP A 621 20.82 12.27 -19.41
C ASP A 621 22.30 12.43 -19.01
N GLY A 622 22.81 11.53 -18.18
CA GLY A 622 24.16 11.44 -17.67
C GLY A 622 24.50 12.47 -16.59
N LYS A 623 23.56 13.31 -16.14
CA LYS A 623 23.83 14.45 -15.25
C LYS A 623 23.21 14.23 -13.88
N ASN A 624 24.01 13.69 -12.97
CA ASN A 624 23.58 13.44 -11.59
C ASN A 624 24.44 14.22 -10.60
N TYR A 625 23.86 14.60 -9.47
CA TYR A 625 24.51 15.43 -8.46
C TYR A 625 24.27 14.84 -7.07
N GLN A 626 25.34 14.76 -6.27
CA GLN A 626 25.24 14.58 -4.83
C GLN A 626 24.93 15.93 -4.17
N ARG A 627 24.33 15.87 -2.99
CA ARG A 627 24.22 17.04 -2.10
C ARG A 627 25.53 17.20 -1.33
N ASP A 628 26.01 18.43 -1.22
CA ASP A 628 27.21 18.73 -0.45
C ASP A 628 27.03 18.42 1.04
N SER A 629 28.11 17.98 1.69
CA SER A 629 28.10 17.63 3.11
C SER A 629 28.52 18.81 3.98
N LEU A 630 27.72 19.11 5.01
CA LEU A 630 28.08 20.07 6.06
C LEU A 630 28.89 19.35 7.16
N ALA A 631 30.12 19.81 7.43
CA ALA A 631 31.06 19.16 8.34
C ALA A 631 31.65 20.09 9.43
N PRO A 632 30.83 20.67 10.32
CA PRO A 632 31.31 21.52 11.41
C PRO A 632 32.23 20.78 12.37
N THR A 633 33.24 21.50 12.86
CA THR A 633 34.09 21.05 13.95
C THR A 633 33.72 21.76 15.24
N PHE A 634 33.40 20.98 16.26
CA PHE A 634 33.09 21.42 17.61
C PHE A 634 34.23 21.15 18.57
N LYS A 635 34.36 22.03 19.57
CA LYS A 635 35.09 21.73 20.80
C LYS A 635 34.07 21.39 21.89
N VAL A 636 34.19 20.22 22.50
CA VAL A 636 33.38 19.84 23.68
C VAL A 636 33.82 20.70 24.87
N LYS A 637 32.86 21.33 25.56
CA LYS A 637 33.18 22.17 26.72
C LYS A 637 33.63 21.32 27.90
N GLY A 638 34.54 21.85 28.69
CA GLY A 638 35.15 21.12 29.80
C GLY A 638 36.29 20.18 29.40
N THR A 639 36.49 19.90 28.10
CA THR A 639 37.52 18.97 27.62
C THR A 639 38.48 19.64 26.62
N LYS A 640 39.48 18.89 26.15
CA LYS A 640 40.35 19.29 25.03
C LYS A 640 39.88 18.70 23.70
N GLU A 641 38.87 17.85 23.73
CA GLU A 641 38.45 17.07 22.58
C GLU A 641 37.80 17.96 21.51
N LYS A 642 38.16 17.64 20.26
CA LYS A 642 37.55 18.20 19.06
C LYS A 642 36.82 17.09 18.34
N LEU A 643 35.63 17.42 17.88
CA LEU A 643 34.73 16.51 17.20
C LEU A 643 34.26 17.18 15.92
N THR A 644 34.55 16.55 14.78
CA THR A 644 33.97 16.93 13.49
C THR A 644 32.75 16.05 13.25
N VAL A 645 31.61 16.67 12.98
CA VAL A 645 30.36 15.96 12.65
C VAL A 645 30.06 16.27 11.19
N ALA A 646 30.05 15.26 10.33
CA ALA A 646 29.79 15.38 8.90
C ALA A 646 28.39 14.86 8.58
N ILE A 647 27.52 15.74 8.10
CA ILE A 647 26.11 15.47 7.84
C ILE A 647 25.95 15.23 6.35
N ASN A 648 25.30 14.14 6.00
CA ASN A 648 25.22 13.66 4.63
C ASN A 648 23.77 13.38 4.24
N HIS A 649 23.49 13.58 2.96
CA HIS A 649 22.26 13.11 2.34
C HIS A 649 22.63 12.60 0.95
N PHE A 650 23.08 11.35 0.86
CA PHE A 650 23.51 10.75 -0.40
C PHE A 650 22.34 10.61 -1.37
N LYS A 651 22.65 10.48 -2.66
CA LYS A 651 21.68 10.37 -3.76
C LYS A 651 20.62 9.30 -3.49
N SER A 652 19.36 9.67 -3.63
CA SER A 652 18.21 8.78 -3.37
C SER A 652 18.19 7.55 -4.27
N LYS A 653 17.81 6.40 -3.69
CA LYS A 653 17.53 5.15 -4.42
C LYS A 653 16.39 5.27 -5.44
N GLY A 654 15.50 6.26 -5.28
CA GLY A 654 14.41 6.54 -6.24
C GLY A 654 14.85 7.37 -7.46
N SER A 655 16.11 7.80 -7.52
CA SER A 655 16.67 8.43 -8.72
C SER A 655 17.05 7.40 -9.78
N LYS A 656 17.65 7.86 -10.88
CA LYS A 656 18.27 7.01 -11.89
C LYS A 656 19.58 7.65 -12.32
N CYS A 657 20.67 6.90 -12.28
CA CYS A 657 22.00 7.29 -12.71
C CYS A 657 22.40 6.50 -13.96
N TRP A 658 23.50 6.92 -14.59
CA TRP A 658 23.95 6.33 -15.85
C TRP A 658 24.14 4.82 -15.77
N GLU A 659 24.77 4.33 -14.69
CA GLU A 659 25.05 2.91 -14.49
C GLU A 659 23.79 2.07 -14.40
N ASP A 660 22.70 2.61 -13.87
CA ASP A 660 21.42 1.90 -13.77
C ASP A 660 20.80 1.72 -15.16
N ALA A 661 20.93 2.72 -16.03
CA ALA A 661 20.26 2.77 -17.33
C ALA A 661 21.05 2.10 -18.45
N ALA A 662 22.37 2.23 -18.44
CA ALA A 662 23.20 1.88 -19.57
C ALA A 662 23.28 0.36 -19.81
N PRO A 663 23.48 -0.09 -21.06
CA PRO A 663 23.62 -1.51 -21.36
C PRO A 663 24.81 -2.17 -20.66
N VAL A 664 24.67 -3.46 -20.36
CA VAL A 664 25.70 -4.25 -19.65
C VAL A 664 27.03 -4.28 -20.41
N GLU A 665 26.99 -4.35 -21.74
CA GLU A 665 28.18 -4.32 -22.60
C GLU A 665 28.93 -2.98 -22.57
N GLN A 666 28.29 -1.92 -22.08
CA GLN A 666 28.89 -0.59 -21.88
C GLN A 666 29.30 -0.36 -20.42
N GLY A 667 29.12 -1.35 -19.55
CA GLY A 667 29.43 -1.27 -18.12
C GLY A 667 28.28 -0.78 -17.24
N GLY A 668 27.05 -0.66 -17.76
CA GLY A 668 25.87 -0.42 -16.95
C GLY A 668 25.17 -1.71 -16.48
N GLN A 669 23.96 -1.56 -15.95
CA GLN A 669 23.13 -2.64 -15.39
C GLN A 669 21.93 -3.01 -16.28
N GLY A 670 21.70 -2.27 -17.37
CA GLY A 670 20.58 -2.52 -18.29
C GLY A 670 19.20 -2.41 -17.65
N GLY A 671 19.06 -1.64 -16.56
CA GLY A 671 17.82 -1.51 -15.80
C GLY A 671 17.54 -2.63 -14.81
N VAL A 672 18.50 -3.52 -14.53
CA VAL A 672 18.33 -4.65 -13.60
C VAL A 672 19.16 -4.44 -12.34
N ASP A 673 18.47 -4.31 -11.20
CA ASP A 673 19.08 -4.27 -9.86
C ASP A 673 19.19 -5.69 -9.28
N ALA A 674 20.20 -6.44 -9.75
CA ALA A 674 20.35 -7.86 -9.44
C ALA A 674 20.78 -8.12 -7.99
N ASP A 675 21.49 -7.18 -7.37
CA ASP A 675 22.02 -7.28 -6.01
C ASP A 675 21.24 -6.42 -5.00
N LYS A 676 20.08 -5.86 -5.40
CA LYS A 676 19.11 -5.16 -4.53
C LYS A 676 19.68 -3.92 -3.85
N GLN A 677 20.64 -3.26 -4.47
CA GLN A 677 21.22 -2.02 -3.92
C GLN A 677 20.40 -0.78 -4.30
N GLY A 678 19.45 -0.90 -5.21
CA GLY A 678 18.68 0.22 -5.77
C GLY A 678 19.54 1.14 -6.65
N SER A 679 18.87 2.09 -7.30
CA SER A 679 19.53 2.98 -8.26
C SER A 679 20.67 3.81 -7.65
N CYS A 680 21.56 4.29 -8.52
CA CYS A 680 22.66 5.19 -8.21
C CYS A 680 23.68 4.62 -7.21
N GLU A 681 23.77 3.29 -7.06
CA GLU A 681 24.72 2.62 -6.15
C GLU A 681 26.17 3.07 -6.41
N ASN A 682 26.66 2.94 -7.64
CA ASN A 682 28.03 3.33 -8.01
C ASN A 682 28.29 4.83 -7.71
N PHE A 683 27.26 5.67 -7.83
CA PHE A 683 27.37 7.10 -7.57
C PHE A 683 27.36 7.41 -6.07
N ARG A 684 26.67 6.61 -5.25
CA ARG A 684 26.80 6.63 -3.78
C ARG A 684 28.16 6.09 -3.33
N VAL A 685 28.75 5.11 -4.01
CA VAL A 685 30.12 4.67 -3.76
C VAL A 685 31.11 5.82 -3.99
N ALA A 686 30.94 6.56 -5.09
CA ALA A 686 31.76 7.75 -5.35
C ALA A 686 31.65 8.80 -4.22
N ALA A 687 30.44 9.00 -3.69
CA ALA A 687 30.19 9.88 -2.54
C ALA A 687 30.89 9.39 -1.26
N ALA A 688 30.82 8.09 -0.97
CA ALA A 688 31.52 7.47 0.15
C ALA A 688 33.04 7.68 0.07
N VAL A 689 33.63 7.53 -1.12
CA VAL A 689 35.07 7.81 -1.33
C VAL A 689 35.38 9.28 -1.07
N ALA A 690 34.65 10.21 -1.69
CA ALA A 690 34.88 11.64 -1.54
C ALA A 690 34.79 12.10 -0.08
N LEU A 691 33.77 11.63 0.64
CA LEU A 691 33.57 11.92 2.06
C LEU A 691 34.74 11.39 2.90
N GLY A 692 35.13 10.13 2.69
CA GLY A 692 36.24 9.52 3.40
C GLY A 692 37.57 10.26 3.19
N GLU A 693 37.90 10.62 1.95
CA GLU A 693 39.13 11.36 1.62
C GLU A 693 39.14 12.75 2.25
N ALA A 694 38.01 13.47 2.19
CA ALA A 694 37.88 14.79 2.79
C ALA A 694 38.10 14.74 4.31
N LEU A 695 37.57 13.71 4.98
CA LEU A 695 37.66 13.56 6.43
C LEU A 695 39.01 13.01 6.92
N ASP A 696 39.72 12.23 6.12
CA ASP A 696 41.10 11.77 6.42
C ASP A 696 42.03 12.97 6.70
N GLY A 697 41.84 14.08 5.99
CA GLY A 697 42.60 15.32 6.18
C GLY A 697 42.31 16.08 7.48
N ILE A 698 41.23 15.75 8.19
CA ILE A 698 40.78 16.48 9.37
C ILE A 698 41.28 15.80 10.65
N LYS A 699 41.81 16.59 11.59
CA LYS A 699 42.31 16.09 12.89
C LYS A 699 41.21 16.10 13.95
N GLY A 700 41.20 15.09 14.82
CA GLY A 700 40.27 14.94 15.93
C GLY A 700 39.32 13.77 15.71
N HIS A 701 38.35 13.65 16.60
CA HIS A 701 37.29 12.65 16.50
C HIS A 701 36.34 13.02 15.37
N LYS A 702 35.77 12.01 14.70
CA LYS A 702 34.83 12.19 13.60
C LYS A 702 33.59 11.36 13.82
N VAL A 703 32.44 11.96 13.53
CA VAL A 703 31.15 11.29 13.36
C VAL A 703 30.66 11.64 11.96
N ILE A 704 30.46 10.62 11.13
CA ILE A 704 29.71 10.72 9.88
C ILE A 704 28.28 10.34 10.24
N LEU A 705 27.31 11.17 9.88
CA LEU A 705 25.92 10.88 10.10
C LEU A 705 25.04 11.38 8.96
N GLY A 706 23.81 10.90 8.94
CA GLY A 706 22.80 11.30 7.97
C GLY A 706 22.25 10.14 7.16
N ASP A 707 21.41 10.49 6.20
CA ASP A 707 20.79 9.57 5.26
C ASP A 707 21.79 9.22 4.15
N MET A 708 22.35 8.02 4.23
CA MET A 708 23.29 7.51 3.23
C MET A 708 22.58 6.89 2.02
N ASN A 709 21.25 6.82 2.04
CA ASN A 709 20.42 6.14 1.06
C ASN A 709 20.95 4.74 0.73
N SER A 710 21.57 4.07 1.71
CA SER A 710 22.25 2.78 1.56
C SER A 710 22.02 1.94 2.79
N TYR A 711 21.65 0.66 2.63
CA TYR A 711 21.52 -0.26 3.75
C TYR A 711 22.88 -0.68 4.32
N GLY A 712 22.89 -1.21 5.54
CA GLY A 712 24.10 -1.37 6.36
C GLY A 712 25.28 -2.09 5.71
N MET A 713 25.01 -3.03 4.79
CA MET A 713 26.02 -3.85 4.10
C MET A 713 26.07 -3.62 2.58
N GLU A 714 25.48 -2.52 2.10
CA GLU A 714 25.65 -2.05 0.72
C GLU A 714 27.03 -1.42 0.48
N ASP A 715 27.43 -1.36 -0.78
CA ASP A 715 28.77 -0.99 -1.21
C ASP A 715 29.26 0.39 -0.69
N PRO A 716 28.45 1.46 -0.69
CA PRO A 716 28.86 2.75 -0.10
C PRO A 716 29.19 2.63 1.40
N MET A 717 28.44 1.81 2.13
CA MET A 717 28.64 1.59 3.56
C MET A 717 29.88 0.75 3.82
N LEU A 718 30.12 -0.28 3.03
CA LEU A 718 31.35 -1.07 3.11
C LEU A 718 32.60 -0.21 2.84
N VAL A 719 32.54 0.73 1.89
CA VAL A 719 33.64 1.67 1.63
C VAL A 719 33.94 2.57 2.83
N LEU A 720 32.93 3.12 3.49
CA LEU A 720 33.15 3.94 4.70
C LEU A 720 33.65 3.09 5.88
N THR A 721 33.26 1.82 5.95
CA THR A 721 33.58 0.93 7.06
C THR A 721 34.83 0.10 6.77
N ASP A 722 34.72 -1.18 6.44
CA ASP A 722 35.85 -2.10 6.44
C ASP A 722 35.97 -3.00 5.20
N TYR A 723 35.50 -2.50 4.05
CA TYR A 723 35.61 -3.19 2.78
C TYR A 723 37.03 -3.70 2.46
N SER A 724 37.11 -4.97 2.07
CA SER A 724 38.19 -5.50 1.25
C SER A 724 37.65 -6.61 0.35
N GLU A 725 38.22 -6.75 -0.85
CA GLU A 725 37.83 -7.81 -1.80
C GLU A 725 38.04 -9.21 -1.19
N GLU A 726 39.06 -9.42 -0.36
CA GLU A 726 39.29 -10.68 0.35
C GLU A 726 38.17 -11.00 1.35
N LYS A 727 37.68 -9.99 2.08
CA LYS A 727 36.64 -10.19 3.11
C LYS A 727 35.27 -10.46 2.49
N TYR A 728 34.93 -9.76 1.40
CA TYR A 728 33.58 -9.77 0.84
C TYR A 728 33.45 -10.53 -0.48
N GLY A 729 34.55 -10.96 -1.09
CA GLY A 729 34.55 -11.74 -2.33
C GLY A 729 34.00 -10.99 -3.55
N LYS A 730 33.85 -9.66 -3.48
CA LYS A 730 33.32 -8.82 -4.57
C LYS A 730 34.17 -7.57 -4.78
N GLN A 731 34.12 -7.06 -6.01
CA GLN A 731 34.65 -5.75 -6.35
C GLN A 731 33.57 -4.69 -6.21
N ILE A 732 33.90 -3.59 -5.53
CA ILE A 732 33.08 -2.38 -5.47
C ILE A 732 33.56 -1.38 -6.53
N LYS A 733 32.63 -0.70 -7.21
CA LYS A 733 32.94 0.29 -8.23
C LYS A 733 32.33 1.65 -7.90
N ALA A 734 33.04 2.71 -8.24
CA ALA A 734 32.52 4.06 -8.23
C ALA A 734 32.07 4.47 -9.64
N ALA A 735 31.07 5.35 -9.69
CA ALA A 735 30.47 5.82 -10.93
C ALA A 735 31.48 6.44 -11.90
N ARG A 736 31.23 6.24 -13.19
CA ARG A 736 31.98 6.86 -14.28
C ARG A 736 31.78 8.36 -14.34
N ASN A 737 32.70 9.04 -15.01
CA ASN A 737 32.60 10.47 -15.33
C ASN A 737 32.21 11.30 -14.10
N THR A 738 32.89 11.02 -12.98
CA THR A 738 32.61 11.64 -11.71
C THR A 738 33.58 12.79 -11.47
N TYR A 739 33.07 13.96 -11.06
CA TYR A 739 33.82 15.19 -10.85
C TYR A 739 33.50 15.81 -9.49
N ILE A 740 34.48 16.46 -8.87
CA ILE A 740 34.30 17.35 -7.71
C ILE A 740 34.87 18.70 -8.13
N ASP A 741 34.08 19.77 -8.04
CA ASP A 741 34.46 21.13 -8.45
C ASP A 741 35.08 21.21 -9.86
N GLY A 742 34.53 20.42 -10.79
CA GLY A 742 35.01 20.32 -12.17
C GLY A 742 36.33 19.54 -12.34
N VAL A 743 36.90 18.99 -11.27
CA VAL A 743 38.08 18.12 -11.30
C VAL A 743 37.63 16.66 -11.38
N GLU A 744 38.09 15.96 -12.42
CA GLU A 744 37.81 14.55 -12.62
C GLU A 744 38.35 13.70 -11.46
N GLN A 745 37.47 12.89 -10.87
CA GLN A 745 37.80 11.91 -9.83
C GLN A 745 37.91 10.52 -10.45
N PHE A 746 36.90 10.13 -11.23
CA PHE A 746 36.82 8.85 -11.92
C PHE A 746 36.46 9.07 -13.39
N GLY A 747 37.29 8.54 -14.29
CA GLY A 747 37.12 8.74 -15.73
C GLY A 747 35.99 7.91 -16.34
N ASP A 748 36.03 7.71 -17.65
CA ASP A 748 34.95 7.10 -18.44
C ASP A 748 34.55 5.68 -18.03
N ASN A 749 35.37 4.96 -17.27
CA ASN A 749 35.06 3.59 -16.83
C ASN A 749 34.77 3.48 -15.34
N GLY A 750 34.61 4.62 -14.64
CA GLY A 750 34.56 4.64 -13.18
C GLY A 750 35.89 4.19 -12.57
N ALA A 751 35.84 3.68 -11.34
CA ALA A 751 37.00 3.13 -10.67
C ALA A 751 36.64 1.93 -9.79
N VAL A 752 37.48 0.89 -9.79
CA VAL A 752 37.41 -0.17 -8.78
C VAL A 752 37.97 0.37 -7.47
N ILE A 753 37.17 0.30 -6.42
CA ILE A 753 37.55 0.77 -5.09
C ILE A 753 38.29 -0.35 -4.37
N THR A 754 39.39 0.02 -3.71
CA THR A 754 40.24 -0.89 -2.92
C THR A 754 40.53 -0.37 -1.51
N LYS A 755 40.18 0.90 -1.26
CA LYS A 755 40.37 1.57 0.03
C LYS A 755 39.06 1.61 0.79
N ASN A 756 39.12 1.37 2.09
CA ASN A 756 38.07 1.70 3.06
C ASN A 756 38.57 2.75 4.06
N TYR A 757 37.67 3.30 4.88
CA TYR A 757 37.98 4.38 5.81
C TYR A 757 37.91 4.00 7.30
N GLY A 758 37.57 2.75 7.62
CA GLY A 758 37.65 2.19 8.97
C GLY A 758 36.67 2.79 9.98
N TYR A 759 35.58 3.41 9.53
CA TYR A 759 34.54 3.88 10.44
C TYR A 759 33.72 2.72 10.99
N ILE A 760 33.15 2.91 12.18
CA ILE A 760 32.35 1.92 12.89
C ILE A 760 30.92 2.43 12.94
N ASN A 761 29.95 1.64 12.48
CA ASN A 761 28.54 1.98 12.68
C ASN A 761 28.17 1.75 14.15
N ALA A 762 27.93 2.84 14.88
CA ALA A 762 27.70 2.79 16.33
C ALA A 762 26.36 2.11 16.68
N VAL A 763 25.32 2.34 15.87
CA VAL A 763 24.01 1.73 16.09
C VAL A 763 24.09 0.22 15.82
N ALA A 764 24.59 -0.19 14.65
CA ALA A 764 24.73 -1.61 14.31
C ALA A 764 25.68 -2.36 15.28
N GLN A 765 26.64 -1.67 15.91
CA GLN A 765 27.49 -2.27 16.95
C GLN A 765 26.71 -2.62 18.22
N LYS A 766 25.68 -1.84 18.56
CA LYS A 766 24.85 -1.99 19.76
C LYS A 766 23.61 -2.84 19.51
N HIS A 767 22.98 -2.61 18.37
CA HIS A 767 21.75 -3.26 17.91
C HIS A 767 21.94 -3.70 16.45
N PRO A 768 22.51 -4.89 16.20
CA PRO A 768 22.79 -5.38 14.85
C PRO A 768 21.55 -5.47 13.96
N ASP A 769 20.39 -5.73 14.55
CA ASP A 769 19.11 -5.90 13.85
C ASP A 769 18.30 -4.58 13.77
N SER A 770 18.92 -3.43 14.09
CA SER A 770 18.22 -2.14 14.01
C SER A 770 17.93 -1.72 12.57
N TRP A 771 16.93 -0.86 12.44
CA TRP A 771 16.48 -0.30 11.18
C TRP A 771 15.95 1.12 11.44
N SER A 772 15.84 1.94 10.39
CA SER A 772 15.35 3.32 10.51
C SER A 772 14.29 3.68 9.47
N TYR A 773 14.04 2.76 8.53
CA TYR A 773 13.25 3.01 7.33
C TYR A 773 12.50 1.74 6.90
N SER A 774 11.28 1.93 6.41
CA SER A 774 10.44 0.88 5.83
C SER A 774 10.08 1.25 4.39
N TYR A 775 10.30 0.32 3.45
CA TYR A 775 9.93 0.49 2.05
C TYR A 775 9.30 -0.78 1.52
N ASN A 776 8.12 -0.62 0.90
CA ASN A 776 7.25 -1.74 0.61
C ASN A 776 7.04 -2.57 1.90
N ASP A 777 7.46 -3.82 1.87
CA ASP A 777 7.32 -4.81 2.92
C ASP A 777 8.62 -5.14 3.63
N GLU A 778 9.72 -4.42 3.35
CA GLU A 778 11.02 -4.63 3.98
C GLU A 778 11.45 -3.44 4.86
N VAL A 779 12.26 -3.72 5.88
CA VAL A 779 12.89 -2.72 6.73
C VAL A 779 14.41 -2.77 6.68
N GLY A 780 15.04 -1.62 6.88
CA GLY A 780 16.49 -1.49 7.04
C GLY A 780 16.87 -0.10 7.52
N ALA A 781 18.16 0.15 7.75
CA ALA A 781 18.65 1.47 8.14
C ALA A 781 19.20 2.21 6.92
N LEU A 782 18.71 3.42 6.67
CA LEU A 782 19.32 4.36 5.71
C LEU A 782 20.05 5.50 6.41
N ASP A 783 19.62 5.81 7.64
CA ASP A 783 20.26 6.76 8.53
C ASP A 783 21.31 6.07 9.36
N HIS A 784 22.51 6.64 9.39
CA HIS A 784 23.63 6.01 10.08
C HIS A 784 24.37 6.98 10.99
N LEU A 785 25.03 6.42 12.00
CA LEU A 785 25.96 7.11 12.90
C LEU A 785 27.29 6.35 12.87
N LEU A 786 28.16 6.74 11.95
CA LEU A 786 29.49 6.14 11.80
C LEU A 786 30.52 6.95 12.59
N ILE A 787 31.25 6.28 13.47
CA ILE A 787 32.25 6.90 14.33
C ILE A 787 33.66 6.51 13.88
N SER A 788 34.61 7.45 13.99
CA SER A 788 36.03 7.09 13.86
C SER A 788 36.45 6.16 15.00
N ASP A 789 37.40 5.25 14.75
CA ASP A 789 37.94 4.32 15.75
C ASP A 789 38.34 4.99 17.08
N SER A 790 38.85 6.23 17.02
CA SER A 790 39.20 7.02 18.20
C SER A 790 38.05 7.33 19.19
N LEU A 791 36.79 7.13 18.78
CA LEU A 791 35.59 7.29 19.62
C LEU A 791 35.06 5.96 20.17
N LYS A 792 35.58 4.82 19.71
CA LYS A 792 35.04 3.49 20.03
C LYS A 792 34.86 3.26 21.53
N ASP A 793 35.88 3.61 22.31
CA ASP A 793 35.86 3.45 23.78
C ASP A 793 35.08 4.56 24.52
N MET A 794 34.60 5.58 23.78
CA MET A 794 33.77 6.65 24.32
C MET A 794 32.28 6.41 24.08
N VAL A 795 31.89 5.43 23.25
CA VAL A 795 30.47 5.10 23.03
C VAL A 795 29.87 4.53 24.32
N VAL A 796 28.89 5.24 24.86
CA VAL A 796 28.04 4.74 25.94
C VAL A 796 26.96 3.87 25.31
N ASP A 797 26.19 4.46 24.40
CA ASP A 797 25.07 3.81 23.75
C ASP A 797 24.77 4.42 22.37
N ALA A 798 24.01 3.72 21.54
CA ALA A 798 23.52 4.23 20.28
C ALA A 798 22.31 3.41 19.80
N THR A 799 21.24 4.07 19.37
CA THR A 799 20.00 3.41 18.92
C THR A 799 19.30 4.23 17.84
N ASP A 800 18.46 3.58 17.05
CA ASP A 800 17.37 4.21 16.31
C ASP A 800 16.19 4.45 17.28
N TRP A 801 15.53 5.61 17.19
CA TRP A 801 14.32 5.88 17.98
C TRP A 801 13.09 5.75 17.08
N HIS A 802 12.41 4.61 17.19
CA HIS A 802 11.31 4.21 16.31
C HIS A 802 10.03 5.04 16.51
N ILE A 803 9.97 6.21 15.88
CA ILE A 803 8.82 7.12 15.93
C ILE A 803 8.19 7.34 14.55
N ASN A 804 8.81 6.85 13.48
CA ASN A 804 8.51 7.22 12.09
C ASN A 804 8.46 6.01 11.16
N GLY A 805 9.57 5.27 11.03
CA GLY A 805 9.73 4.21 10.05
C GLY A 805 8.72 3.08 10.22
N GLY A 806 8.36 2.79 11.46
CA GLY A 806 7.35 1.79 11.82
C GLY A 806 5.91 2.28 11.82
N GLU A 807 5.67 3.59 11.71
CA GLU A 807 4.33 4.16 11.78
C GLU A 807 3.61 4.13 10.42
N SER A 808 2.28 3.98 10.47
CA SER A 808 1.45 4.07 9.27
C SER A 808 1.53 5.46 8.62
N LYS A 809 1.68 5.49 7.29
CA LYS A 809 1.65 6.73 6.50
C LYS A 809 0.34 7.51 6.65
N LEU A 810 -0.76 6.84 7.00
CA LEU A 810 -2.04 7.49 7.27
C LEU A 810 -1.94 8.52 8.42
N LEU A 811 -1.02 8.31 9.37
CA LEU A 811 -0.81 9.21 10.52
C LEU A 811 0.16 10.36 10.24
N ASP A 812 0.72 10.48 9.03
CA ASP A 812 1.62 11.58 8.70
C ASP A 812 0.88 12.92 8.56
N TYR A 813 1.62 14.01 8.38
CA TYR A 813 1.08 15.37 8.38
C TYR A 813 0.27 15.75 7.13
N ASN A 814 0.44 15.10 5.97
CA ASN A 814 -0.23 15.50 4.72
C ASN A 814 -1.73 15.12 4.73
N GLU A 815 -2.56 15.73 3.89
CA GLU A 815 -4.02 15.45 3.85
C GLU A 815 -4.45 14.49 2.73
N GLU A 816 -3.57 14.22 1.78
CA GLU A 816 -3.87 13.37 0.62
C GLU A 816 -4.24 11.94 1.02
N PHE A 817 -5.35 11.44 0.47
CA PHE A 817 -5.85 10.07 0.64
C PHE A 817 -6.23 9.67 2.08
N LYS A 818 -6.49 10.65 2.96
CA LYS A 818 -6.78 10.41 4.40
C LYS A 818 -8.21 10.70 4.84
N GLY A 819 -9.07 11.15 3.93
CA GLY A 819 -10.49 11.33 4.22
C GLY A 819 -10.74 12.23 5.44
N ASP A 820 -11.38 11.66 6.47
CA ASP A 820 -11.74 12.34 7.73
C ASP A 820 -10.85 11.95 8.92
N LEU A 821 -9.70 11.30 8.67
CA LEU A 821 -8.83 10.80 9.73
C LEU A 821 -8.29 11.95 10.60
N PRO A 822 -8.41 11.88 11.94
CA PRO A 822 -7.84 12.88 12.84
C PRO A 822 -6.33 13.09 12.66
N LYS A 823 -5.90 14.33 12.94
CA LYS A 823 -4.48 14.73 12.94
C LYS A 823 -3.99 14.99 14.35
N TYR A 824 -2.80 14.47 14.63
CA TYR A 824 -2.17 14.52 15.95
C TYR A 824 -0.90 15.35 15.88
N GLN A 825 -0.72 16.27 16.84
CA GLN A 825 0.47 17.13 16.95
C GLN A 825 1.60 16.47 17.77
N ASP A 826 1.53 15.16 17.98
CA ASP A 826 2.55 14.34 18.65
C ASP A 826 3.87 14.23 17.84
N HIS A 827 4.86 13.49 18.32
CA HIS A 827 6.15 13.31 17.61
C HIS A 827 6.17 12.13 16.63
N PHE A 828 5.12 11.30 16.60
CA PHE A 828 5.05 10.11 15.77
C PHE A 828 4.73 10.45 14.31
N ARG A 829 5.31 9.70 13.38
CA ARG A 829 5.18 9.90 11.92
C ARG A 829 5.43 11.37 11.51
N SER A 830 6.42 11.99 12.16
CA SER A 830 6.95 13.31 11.82
C SER A 830 7.80 13.28 10.55
N SER A 831 8.30 12.10 10.19
CA SER A 831 9.08 11.81 8.99
C SER A 831 8.78 10.37 8.55
N ASP A 832 9.34 9.95 7.42
CA ASP A 832 9.43 8.56 7.00
C ASP A 832 10.70 7.85 7.48
N HIS A 833 11.62 8.59 8.11
CA HIS A 833 12.86 8.08 8.70
C HIS A 833 12.87 8.21 10.23
N ASP A 834 13.30 7.17 10.92
CA ASP A 834 13.59 7.23 12.36
C ASP A 834 14.87 8.03 12.63
N PRO A 835 14.90 8.91 13.64
CA PRO A 835 16.13 9.53 14.08
C PRO A 835 17.04 8.52 14.78
N ALA A 836 18.33 8.52 14.43
CA ALA A 836 19.35 7.75 15.14
C ALA A 836 20.09 8.63 16.16
N VAL A 837 20.47 8.05 17.30
CA VAL A 837 21.06 8.74 18.45
C VAL A 837 22.31 8.04 18.93
N LEU A 838 23.33 8.81 19.31
CA LEU A 838 24.61 8.37 19.85
C LEU A 838 24.90 9.10 21.17
N GLU A 839 25.23 8.33 22.21
CA GLU A 839 25.66 8.83 23.51
C GLU A 839 27.15 8.60 23.71
N LEU A 840 27.88 9.68 24.00
CA LEU A 840 29.33 9.65 24.18
C LEU A 840 29.76 10.09 25.57
N LYS A 841 30.73 9.37 26.13
CA LYS A 841 31.48 9.73 27.32
C LYS A 841 32.77 10.46 26.95
N VAL A 842 32.63 11.74 26.64
CA VAL A 842 33.75 12.61 26.24
C VAL A 842 34.45 13.29 27.42
N GLY A 843 33.90 13.17 28.64
CA GLY A 843 34.41 13.76 29.87
C GLY A 843 34.95 12.72 30.87
N GLY A 844 36.14 12.99 31.40
CA GLY A 844 36.53 12.42 32.69
C GLY A 844 35.67 13.07 33.75
N SER A 845 34.57 12.43 34.13
CA SER A 845 33.77 12.78 35.30
C SER A 845 34.72 13.12 36.47
N PHE A 846 34.89 14.41 36.74
CA PHE A 846 35.16 14.85 38.11
C PHE A 846 33.85 14.64 38.86
N GLY A 847 33.49 13.37 39.04
CA GLY A 847 32.38 12.99 39.88
C GLY A 847 32.58 13.66 41.22
N LEU A 848 31.50 14.20 41.78
CA LEU A 848 31.48 14.79 43.11
C LEU A 848 32.25 13.94 44.15
N GLY A 849 32.34 12.62 43.96
CA GLY A 849 33.15 11.69 44.75
C GLY A 849 34.66 11.96 44.76
N ALA A 850 35.27 12.39 43.65
CA ALA A 850 36.70 12.74 43.60
C ALA A 850 36.99 14.05 44.36
N LEU A 851 36.10 15.05 44.26
CA LEU A 851 36.18 16.26 45.09
C LEU A 851 35.95 15.93 46.58
N MET A 852 35.01 15.05 46.91
CA MET A 852 34.80 14.61 48.31
C MET A 852 36.00 13.85 48.87
N SER A 853 36.74 13.08 48.05
CA SER A 853 37.96 12.40 48.48
C SER A 853 39.09 13.40 48.80
N LEU A 854 39.21 14.49 48.03
CA LEU A 854 40.17 15.56 48.27
C LEU A 854 39.81 16.42 49.49
N PHE A 855 38.52 16.67 49.74
CA PHE A 855 38.06 17.34 50.96
C PHE A 855 38.15 16.44 52.21
N GLY A 856 37.94 15.13 52.08
CA GLY A 856 38.11 14.15 53.14
C GLY A 856 39.57 14.02 53.61
N LEU A 857 40.54 14.04 52.68
CA LEU A 857 41.97 14.05 53.01
C LEU A 857 42.45 15.40 53.59
N ALA A 858 41.85 16.52 53.18
CA ALA A 858 42.18 17.84 53.74
C ALA A 858 41.65 18.02 55.18
N MET A 859 40.49 17.45 55.52
CA MET A 859 39.97 17.47 56.90
C MET A 859 40.67 16.49 57.84
N TRP A 860 41.23 15.38 57.33
CA TRP A 860 42.02 14.46 58.15
C TRP A 860 43.40 15.04 58.55
N ARG A 861 43.98 15.92 57.72
CA ARG A 861 45.27 16.58 58.01
C ARG A 861 45.21 17.78 58.96
N ARG A 862 44.00 18.22 59.38
CA ARG A 862 43.81 19.28 60.40
C ARG A 862 43.45 18.76 61.79
N ARG A 863 43.46 17.44 62.00
CA ARG A 863 43.39 16.80 63.33
C ARG A 863 44.57 15.85 63.53
N LYS A 864 45.77 16.42 63.63
CA LYS A 864 46.88 15.90 64.45
C LYS A 864 47.67 17.08 65.00
#